data_AF-A0A7V8QJX7-F1
#
_entry.id   AF-A0A7V8QJX7-F1
#
_cell.length_a   1.000
_cell.length_b   1.000
_cell.length_c   1.000
_cell.angle_alpha   90.00
_cell.angle_beta   90.00
_cell.angle_gamma   90.00
#
_symmetry.space_group_name_H-M   'P 1'
#
loop_
_entity.id
_entity.type
_entity.pdbx_description
1 polymer ?
#
loop_
_entity_poly.entity_id
_entity_poly.type
_entity_poly.pdbx_seq_one_letter_code
_entity_poly.pdbx_strand_id
1 'polypeptide(L)'
;MNFRTTLAASALAAGSLMSATAIAQVGEQLSKSMSQNINIDPAVLDGAQPEAEHAYIKYLRTYVPAQLSDGTAAPSIEYNDAAGTNVKTRDVAKPMVGVFAYGPVESPEPAGDENAEGFGGHGKRDAFAAVSMDDGNTWRTTNLSDSAASSSFTLADSTVYPGDVTSVVHAVAGNHIAVAWQSRYCETGSPAYATDADSDYNRDTAAVASYLGIDTASDLYLTDVFGVAGSQGSVDYADQGYPTVGEVPFNCLWSARGVLVEGDDPRTDTATEAHHVVWYKPERLTSGRRDVNRVEIAMVEDAGAVVIWQEDPAGLRPGSGEGPGDGWSGAIGTNQTDIWYSFLPDEHFETVITVDGNASTLADYWVADAEKPKPYVPFAVPMRLTNNARCSGGSGTPPAYCESAGAEAFNLKDQCADTVTIPTGQNDAPTDVCVSEDGLPNVANTAATRARVSLQKRTNDLGETVGAWVVVVAEESKGLGRFGYQVDSPDTTCDDPDNDENCAVADIGKNVWYFSFDMGSPQTSADTSETSLARNLVSQGNLLNQPEIDWRTGETYPPMNTMDMWDFQGASGTDYNFEIYRSEIARRGSLLVQPQASANEGGANLTALTLFKQGLLQQGGPADIMGRRIVDAGASENPYDFSNLVCEYRLFNDGSNPYYPKGICMDPAINLSGVTPQQCASGGGGDNDTSDGNCPTIDGDGIASDDPEDQNVFDKMEFWIQCPGSPECGGDALSQALGSNLDDQSWYNPLDVAKGHRGYMWQDMVVVMYAWSPNWKRNAVGNDRYDLYIRRSFDGGRTWTTTPAGWGGAGTSTCEFMRDGENANEGTQVCTDYAAGAPEQARNVSQLQSSENGPTYKFTILDPRYAPDPPTMATIDDPDADPDSDVFNPSRFFVVYETGDNTTSDEGEAEALELYYGRAINFGDHYQVDSGEDELVGLCTAAFCNEFARLTTGSDVSAEEASLAMSPSGDTLYSVWAQFSTVEPEPGEPISDARYARVWYTDANDAPATVPDAPVEDDPVIGDPGEGTPPPADDGDPAADDGGDSDSNPFGCTTGSGASAIDPLLPAMLLAALGYLGLRRRFGTAER
;
A
#
# COMPACT_ATOMS: atom_id res chain seq x y z
N MET A 1 -35.06 -9.99 25.59
CA MET A 1 -35.33 -11.05 26.59
C MET A 1 -34.03 -11.26 27.35
N ASN A 2 -34.00 -11.01 28.66
CA ASN A 2 -32.77 -10.99 29.46
C ASN A 2 -32.24 -12.41 29.73
N PHE A 3 -31.02 -12.72 29.28
CA PHE A 3 -30.25 -13.84 29.80
C PHE A 3 -28.90 -13.33 30.32
N ARG A 4 -28.76 -13.40 31.65
CA ARG A 4 -27.48 -13.29 32.37
C ARG A 4 -26.91 -14.69 32.49
N THR A 5 -25.68 -14.91 32.01
CA THR A 5 -24.92 -16.14 32.21
C THR A 5 -23.85 -15.93 33.28
N THR A 6 -23.54 -17.03 33.96
CA THR A 6 -22.95 -17.09 35.30
C THR A 6 -21.47 -17.47 35.19
N LEU A 7 -20.54 -16.60 35.58
CA LEU A 7 -19.12 -16.94 35.72
C LEU A 7 -18.86 -17.52 37.13
N ALA A 8 -18.31 -18.74 37.16
CA ALA A 8 -17.96 -19.45 38.38
C ALA A 8 -16.54 -19.08 38.82
N ALA A 9 -16.45 -18.24 39.86
CA ALA A 9 -15.22 -17.98 40.59
C ALA A 9 -14.83 -19.19 41.47
N SER A 10 -13.54 -19.56 41.47
CA SER A 10 -12.95 -20.39 42.52
C SER A 10 -11.87 -19.58 43.25
N ALA A 11 -12.12 -19.34 44.55
CA ALA A 11 -11.33 -18.49 45.42
C ALA A 11 -10.58 -19.30 46.49
N LEU A 12 -9.38 -18.83 46.88
CA LEU A 12 -8.73 -19.00 48.20
C LEU A 12 -7.56 -17.99 48.28
N ALA A 13 -7.74 -16.78 48.83
CA ALA A 13 -7.55 -16.35 50.24
C ALA A 13 -6.06 -16.29 50.70
N ALA A 14 -5.51 -15.25 51.33
CA ALA A 14 -5.94 -13.91 51.73
C ALA A 14 -4.72 -13.09 52.25
N GLY A 15 -4.70 -11.79 51.98
CA GLY A 15 -4.37 -10.77 53.00
C GLY A 15 -3.02 -10.03 52.95
N SER A 16 -3.01 -8.83 52.37
CA SER A 16 -2.41 -7.62 52.97
C SER A 16 -2.80 -6.38 52.17
N LEU A 17 -3.19 -5.32 52.88
CA LEU A 17 -3.56 -3.99 52.37
C LEU A 17 -2.55 -3.47 51.32
N MET A 18 -3.01 -3.32 50.08
CA MET A 18 -2.38 -2.47 49.07
C MET A 18 -3.48 -1.62 48.42
N SER A 19 -3.11 -0.39 48.06
CA SER A 19 -3.92 0.57 47.33
C SER A 19 -4.67 -0.10 46.17
N ALA A 20 -5.93 0.29 45.95
CA ALA A 20 -6.62 -0.05 44.72
C ALA A 20 -5.82 0.56 43.57
N THR A 21 -5.00 -0.25 42.90
CA THR A 21 -4.56 0.02 41.54
C THR A 21 -5.84 0.04 40.71
N ALA A 22 -6.11 1.17 40.06
CA ALA A 22 -7.16 1.25 39.07
C ALA A 22 -6.85 0.18 38.03
N ILE A 23 -7.76 -0.79 37.90
CA ILE A 23 -7.71 -1.82 36.88
C ILE A 23 -8.07 -1.09 35.60
N ALA A 24 -7.16 -1.08 34.62
CA ALA A 24 -7.51 -0.52 33.34
C ALA A 24 -8.52 -1.43 32.65
N GLN A 25 -9.57 -0.80 32.14
CA GLN A 25 -10.68 -1.43 31.45
C GLN A 25 -10.96 -0.58 30.21
N VAL A 26 -11.26 -1.20 29.07
CA VAL A 26 -11.80 -0.49 27.91
C VAL A 26 -13.00 0.33 28.36
N GLY A 27 -13.03 1.59 27.96
CA GLY A 27 -14.12 2.49 28.28
C GLY A 27 -15.36 2.21 27.44
N GLU A 28 -16.43 2.95 27.73
CA GLU A 28 -17.65 2.94 26.93
C GLU A 28 -17.33 3.29 25.47
N GLN A 29 -17.73 2.42 24.55
CA GLN A 29 -17.63 2.66 23.11
C GLN A 29 -18.67 3.72 22.70
N LEU A 30 -18.22 4.78 22.03
CA LEU A 30 -19.10 5.72 21.35
C LEU A 30 -19.34 5.21 19.92
N SER A 31 -20.59 5.13 19.49
CA SER A 31 -20.96 4.79 18.10
C SER A 31 -21.98 5.78 17.55
N LYS A 32 -21.72 6.34 16.35
CA LYS A 32 -22.54 7.36 15.68
C LYS A 32 -22.57 7.12 14.16
N SER A 33 -23.59 7.65 13.48
CA SER A 33 -23.59 7.76 12.02
C SER A 33 -23.18 9.18 11.61
N MET A 34 -22.21 9.28 10.70
CA MET A 34 -21.79 10.52 10.07
C MET A 34 -22.79 10.95 8.98
N SER A 35 -23.50 10.00 8.36
CA SER A 35 -24.50 10.24 7.30
C SER A 35 -25.89 10.64 7.84
N GLN A 36 -26.17 10.47 9.13
CA GLN A 36 -27.52 10.63 9.71
C GLN A 36 -28.20 11.99 9.45
N ASN A 37 -27.41 13.05 9.22
CA ASN A 37 -27.93 14.41 9.02
C ASN A 37 -28.10 14.78 7.53
N ILE A 38 -27.80 13.86 6.61
CA ILE A 38 -27.89 14.11 5.17
C ILE A 38 -29.33 13.89 4.72
N ASN A 39 -29.90 14.91 4.08
CA ASN A 39 -31.20 14.83 3.43
C ASN A 39 -30.99 15.02 1.93
N ILE A 40 -31.08 13.93 1.16
CA ILE A 40 -31.01 13.98 -0.30
C ILE A 40 -32.36 14.42 -0.86
N ASP A 41 -32.35 15.24 -1.91
CA ASP A 41 -33.57 15.62 -2.62
C ASP A 41 -34.29 14.35 -3.13
N PRO A 42 -35.58 14.15 -2.82
CA PRO A 42 -36.36 13.03 -3.34
C PRO A 42 -36.31 12.86 -4.87
N ALA A 43 -36.09 13.96 -5.62
CA ALA A 43 -35.92 13.92 -7.07
C ALA A 43 -34.60 13.26 -7.51
N VAL A 44 -33.54 13.36 -6.69
CA VAL A 44 -32.27 12.67 -6.95
C VAL A 44 -32.42 11.18 -6.64
N LEU A 45 -33.05 10.86 -5.50
CA LEU A 45 -33.31 9.48 -5.07
C LEU A 45 -34.12 8.68 -6.09
N ASP A 46 -35.12 9.29 -6.73
CA ASP A 46 -36.01 8.65 -7.71
C ASP A 46 -36.63 7.31 -7.22
N GLY A 47 -36.84 7.19 -5.90
CA GLY A 47 -37.38 6.00 -5.25
C GLY A 47 -36.34 4.95 -4.84
N ALA A 48 -35.06 5.12 -5.20
CA ALA A 48 -33.96 4.31 -4.68
C ALA A 48 -33.55 4.77 -3.28
N GLN A 49 -33.03 3.83 -2.49
CA GLN A 49 -32.47 4.12 -1.17
C GLN A 49 -31.00 4.55 -1.33
N PRO A 50 -30.52 5.52 -0.53
CA PRO A 50 -29.13 5.92 -0.57
C PRO A 50 -28.24 4.93 0.19
N GLU A 51 -26.98 4.86 -0.22
CA GLU A 51 -25.94 4.08 0.43
C GLU A 51 -24.69 4.93 0.66
N ALA A 52 -23.94 4.60 1.70
CA ALA A 52 -22.64 5.14 2.04
C ALA A 52 -21.53 4.13 1.70
N GLU A 53 -20.47 4.61 1.06
CA GLU A 53 -19.29 3.81 0.71
C GLU A 53 -18.01 4.64 0.87
N HIS A 54 -16.85 3.99 0.88
CA HIS A 54 -15.56 4.66 0.90
C HIS A 54 -15.42 5.68 2.04
N ALA A 55 -15.74 5.23 3.26
CA ALA A 55 -15.69 6.05 4.47
C ALA A 55 -14.27 6.08 5.05
N TYR A 56 -13.68 7.27 5.18
CA TYR A 56 -12.33 7.47 5.73
C TYR A 56 -12.31 8.47 6.87
N ILE A 57 -11.39 8.30 7.82
CA ILE A 57 -11.20 9.20 8.98
C ILE A 57 -9.76 9.65 9.14
N LYS A 58 -9.59 10.93 9.47
CA LYS A 58 -8.34 11.53 9.98
C LYS A 58 -8.70 12.55 11.06
N TYR A 59 -7.71 12.98 11.85
CA TYR A 59 -7.90 14.07 12.81
C TYR A 59 -6.75 15.08 12.72
N LEU A 60 -7.03 16.33 13.04
CA LEU A 60 -6.03 17.39 13.09
C LEU A 60 -5.27 17.31 14.41
N ARG A 61 -3.95 17.47 14.34
CA ARG A 61 -3.04 17.33 15.49
C ARG A 61 -2.97 18.61 16.35
N THR A 62 -4.13 19.21 16.64
CA THR A 62 -4.28 20.37 17.53
C THR A 62 -5.53 20.21 18.37
N TYR A 63 -5.56 20.80 19.57
CA TYR A 63 -6.78 20.89 20.36
C TYR A 63 -7.56 22.14 20.00
N VAL A 64 -8.89 22.01 20.04
CA VAL A 64 -9.84 23.12 19.99
C VAL A 64 -10.83 23.00 21.14
N PRO A 65 -11.41 24.11 21.63
CA PRO A 65 -12.54 24.05 22.55
C PRO A 65 -13.67 23.19 21.99
N ALA A 66 -14.19 22.29 22.82
CA ALA A 66 -15.21 21.34 22.42
C ALA A 66 -16.50 22.06 21.99
N GLN A 67 -17.00 21.73 20.80
CA GLN A 67 -18.16 22.37 20.17
C GLN A 67 -19.06 21.34 19.50
N LEU A 68 -20.36 21.52 19.65
CA LEU A 68 -21.37 20.70 18.97
C LEU A 68 -21.38 21.05 17.47
N SER A 69 -21.95 20.15 16.66
CA SER A 69 -22.07 20.32 15.20
C SER A 69 -22.88 21.55 14.76
N ASP A 70 -23.65 22.17 15.66
CA ASP A 70 -24.40 23.41 15.42
C ASP A 70 -23.61 24.68 15.77
N GLY A 71 -22.36 24.53 16.20
CA GLY A 71 -21.46 25.63 16.56
C GLY A 71 -21.56 26.09 18.02
N THR A 72 -22.50 25.54 18.80
CA THR A 72 -22.61 25.89 20.23
C THR A 72 -21.53 25.18 21.06
N ALA A 73 -21.13 25.80 22.18
CA ALA A 73 -20.19 25.19 23.12
C ALA A 73 -20.73 23.83 23.59
N ALA A 74 -19.93 22.79 23.45
CA ALA A 74 -20.30 21.46 23.90
C ALA A 74 -20.33 21.41 25.45
N PRO A 75 -21.19 20.56 26.05
CA PRO A 75 -20.93 20.12 27.41
C PRO A 75 -19.57 19.42 27.45
N SER A 76 -18.93 19.41 28.62
CA SER A 76 -17.68 18.69 28.80
C SER A 76 -17.82 17.24 28.34
N ILE A 77 -16.87 16.78 27.53
CA ILE A 77 -16.83 15.44 26.94
C ILE A 77 -16.53 14.45 28.06
N GLU A 78 -17.46 13.53 28.30
CA GLU A 78 -17.36 12.50 29.32
C GLU A 78 -16.76 11.22 28.75
N TYR A 79 -15.75 10.68 29.44
CA TYR A 79 -15.13 9.39 29.17
C TYR A 79 -15.54 8.45 30.30
N ASN A 80 -16.51 7.57 29.99
CA ASN A 80 -17.07 6.63 30.96
C ASN A 80 -16.39 5.26 30.87
N ASP A 81 -16.13 4.62 32.00
CA ASP A 81 -15.76 3.20 32.00
C ASP A 81 -16.89 2.32 31.43
N ALA A 82 -16.60 1.04 31.17
CA ALA A 82 -17.62 0.11 30.69
C ALA A 82 -18.83 -0.09 31.66
N ALA A 83 -18.73 0.36 32.91
CA ALA A 83 -19.84 0.36 33.87
C ALA A 83 -20.68 1.65 33.83
N GLY A 84 -20.32 2.63 33.00
CA GLY A 84 -20.97 3.93 32.86
C GLY A 84 -20.56 4.96 33.91
N THR A 85 -19.44 4.75 34.61
CA THR A 85 -18.87 5.72 35.56
C THR A 85 -17.94 6.67 34.81
N ASN A 86 -18.16 7.97 34.94
CA ASN A 86 -17.25 8.98 34.40
C ASN A 86 -15.87 8.87 35.06
N VAL A 87 -14.83 8.64 34.25
CA VAL A 87 -13.44 8.53 34.67
C VAL A 87 -12.67 9.81 34.36
N LYS A 88 -12.94 10.41 33.20
CA LYS A 88 -12.23 11.57 32.67
C LYS A 88 -13.23 12.49 31.98
N THR A 89 -12.97 13.78 32.07
CA THR A 89 -13.80 14.81 31.43
C THR A 89 -12.89 15.83 30.74
N ARG A 90 -13.25 16.24 29.51
CA ARG A 90 -12.47 17.19 28.71
C ARG A 90 -13.35 18.31 28.17
N ASP A 91 -12.83 19.54 28.17
CA ASP A 91 -13.48 20.71 27.56
C ASP A 91 -12.91 21.05 26.16
N VAL A 92 -11.98 20.21 25.67
CA VAL A 92 -11.29 20.33 24.39
C VAL A 92 -11.35 19.00 23.63
N ALA A 93 -11.25 19.06 22.30
CA ALA A 93 -11.19 17.90 21.41
C ALA A 93 -10.22 18.12 20.26
N LYS A 94 -9.75 17.02 19.66
CA LYS A 94 -9.05 17.06 18.37
C LYS A 94 -10.11 17.12 17.25
N PRO A 95 -10.04 18.09 16.32
CA PRO A 95 -10.95 18.13 15.19
C PRO A 95 -10.81 16.85 14.36
N MET A 96 -11.91 16.13 14.18
CA MET A 96 -11.96 14.93 13.35
C MET A 96 -12.63 15.23 12.02
N VAL A 97 -12.08 14.65 10.96
CA VAL A 97 -12.52 14.84 9.58
C VAL A 97 -12.76 13.48 8.95
N GLY A 98 -14.04 13.16 8.76
CA GLY A 98 -14.51 12.04 7.97
C GLY A 98 -14.82 12.46 6.54
N VAL A 99 -14.56 11.59 5.55
CA VAL A 99 -15.05 11.75 4.18
C VAL A 99 -15.70 10.45 3.71
N PHE A 100 -16.72 10.53 2.87
CA PHE A 100 -17.42 9.36 2.32
C PHE A 100 -18.21 9.72 1.06
N ALA A 101 -18.48 8.73 0.22
CA ALA A 101 -19.44 8.84 -0.88
C ALA A 101 -20.84 8.49 -0.35
N TYR A 102 -21.87 9.23 -0.78
CA TYR A 102 -23.25 8.96 -0.37
C TYR A 102 -24.25 9.31 -1.46
N GLY A 103 -25.17 8.40 -1.76
CA GLY A 103 -26.25 8.60 -2.73
C GLY A 103 -26.91 7.30 -3.17
N PRO A 104 -27.94 7.35 -4.03
CA PRO A 104 -28.58 6.15 -4.56
C PRO A 104 -27.69 5.49 -5.62
N VAL A 105 -27.69 4.15 -5.63
CA VAL A 105 -27.00 3.32 -6.62
C VAL A 105 -27.92 2.22 -7.08
N GLU A 106 -27.89 1.93 -8.38
CA GLU A 106 -28.60 0.81 -8.99
C GLU A 106 -27.57 -0.14 -9.60
N SER A 107 -27.47 -1.35 -9.05
CA SER A 107 -26.59 -2.39 -9.56
C SER A 107 -27.15 -3.01 -10.85
N PRO A 108 -26.31 -3.32 -11.84
CA PRO A 108 -26.76 -4.00 -13.05
C PRO A 108 -27.19 -5.44 -12.73
N GLU A 109 -28.40 -5.81 -13.15
CA GLU A 109 -28.92 -7.17 -12.95
C GLU A 109 -28.14 -8.21 -13.79
N PRO A 110 -27.73 -9.36 -13.23
CA PRO A 110 -26.98 -10.41 -13.91
C PRO A 110 -27.87 -11.19 -14.91
N ALA A 111 -28.22 -10.57 -16.04
CA ALA A 111 -29.04 -11.19 -17.08
C ALA A 111 -28.18 -11.89 -18.16
N GLY A 112 -27.48 -12.96 -17.80
CA GLY A 112 -26.63 -13.75 -18.72
C GLY A 112 -25.18 -13.29 -18.82
N ASP A 113 -24.73 -12.51 -17.85
CA ASP A 113 -23.35 -12.06 -17.63
C ASP A 113 -23.03 -12.23 -16.14
N GLU A 114 -22.29 -13.29 -15.82
CA GLU A 114 -22.00 -13.73 -14.45
C GLU A 114 -21.05 -12.77 -13.70
N ASN A 115 -20.45 -11.79 -14.38
CA ASN A 115 -19.46 -10.87 -13.80
C ASN A 115 -19.91 -9.39 -13.74
N ALA A 116 -21.17 -9.10 -14.10
CA ALA A 116 -21.73 -7.74 -14.03
C ALA A 116 -21.86 -7.22 -12.59
N GLU A 117 -22.05 -8.11 -11.62
CA GLU A 117 -22.24 -7.78 -10.20
C GLU A 117 -21.05 -7.03 -9.58
N GLY A 118 -19.84 -7.24 -10.12
CA GLY A 118 -18.63 -6.53 -9.67
C GLY A 118 -18.53 -5.07 -10.14
N PHE A 119 -19.46 -4.56 -10.95
CA PHE A 119 -19.51 -3.16 -11.33
C PHE A 119 -20.10 -2.33 -10.17
N GLY A 120 -19.47 -1.20 -9.82
CA GLY A 120 -19.88 -0.33 -8.70
C GLY A 120 -21.21 0.42 -8.86
N GLY A 121 -22.10 -0.09 -9.72
CA GLY A 121 -23.44 0.38 -9.98
C GLY A 121 -23.54 1.71 -10.75
N HIS A 122 -24.73 1.98 -11.28
CA HIS A 122 -25.08 3.29 -11.81
C HIS A 122 -25.62 4.15 -10.67
N GLY A 123 -24.80 5.09 -10.21
CA GLY A 123 -25.13 5.92 -9.06
C GLY A 123 -25.48 7.38 -9.36
N LYS A 124 -25.97 8.05 -8.32
CA LYS A 124 -25.99 9.52 -8.18
C LYS A 124 -25.34 9.90 -6.85
N ARG A 125 -24.13 9.41 -6.60
CA ARG A 125 -23.40 9.66 -5.35
C ARG A 125 -22.68 11.01 -5.39
N ASP A 126 -22.64 11.65 -4.23
CA ASP A 126 -21.82 12.84 -3.98
C ASP A 126 -20.74 12.56 -2.94
N ALA A 127 -19.66 13.35 -2.98
CA ALA A 127 -18.60 13.35 -1.98
C ALA A 127 -18.98 14.25 -0.80
N PHE A 128 -18.99 13.69 0.41
CA PHE A 128 -19.28 14.42 1.63
C PHE A 128 -18.05 14.49 2.55
N ALA A 129 -17.94 15.60 3.28
CA ALA A 129 -17.06 15.70 4.43
C ALA A 129 -17.90 15.88 5.71
N ALA A 130 -17.54 15.17 6.77
CA ALA A 130 -18.11 15.28 8.10
C ALA A 130 -17.03 15.74 9.08
N VAL A 131 -17.30 16.82 9.82
CA VAL A 131 -16.37 17.37 10.81
C VAL A 131 -16.99 17.26 12.20
N SER A 132 -16.19 16.78 13.17
CA SER A 132 -16.54 16.77 14.59
C SER A 132 -15.50 17.55 15.40
N MET A 133 -15.98 18.41 16.30
CA MET A 133 -15.17 19.18 17.26
C MET A 133 -15.50 18.81 18.71
N ASP A 134 -16.11 17.65 18.93
CA ASP A 134 -16.51 17.13 20.25
C ASP A 134 -16.16 15.64 20.38
N ASP A 135 -15.06 15.22 19.76
CA ASP A 135 -14.51 13.85 19.82
C ASP A 135 -15.53 12.78 19.35
N GLY A 136 -16.36 13.17 18.38
CA GLY A 136 -17.24 12.30 17.60
C GLY A 136 -18.65 12.20 18.12
N ASN A 137 -19.01 13.00 19.12
CA ASN A 137 -20.37 13.00 19.69
C ASN A 137 -21.39 13.56 18.70
N THR A 138 -21.01 14.60 17.95
CA THR A 138 -21.80 15.21 16.89
C THR A 138 -20.98 15.49 15.63
N TRP A 139 -21.66 15.52 14.48
CA TRP A 139 -21.03 15.64 13.15
C TRP A 139 -21.74 16.68 12.29
N ARG A 140 -20.98 17.64 11.77
CA ARG A 140 -21.43 18.62 10.76
C ARG A 140 -21.01 18.13 9.37
N THR A 141 -21.99 17.81 8.52
CA THR A 141 -21.76 17.32 7.16
C THR A 141 -21.85 18.42 6.12
N THR A 142 -20.98 18.36 5.10
CA THR A 142 -20.94 19.28 3.96
C THR A 142 -20.82 18.47 2.66
N ASN A 143 -21.72 18.71 1.70
CA ASN A 143 -21.56 18.18 0.34
C ASN A 143 -20.46 18.98 -0.38
N LEU A 144 -19.41 18.28 -0.82
CA LEU A 144 -18.25 18.89 -1.49
C LEU A 144 -18.44 18.95 -3.00
N SER A 145 -19.05 17.93 -3.60
CA SER A 145 -19.16 17.79 -5.06
C SER A 145 -20.40 18.46 -5.65
N ASP A 146 -21.55 18.36 -5.00
CA ASP A 146 -22.86 18.86 -5.50
C ASP A 146 -23.12 18.49 -6.98
N SER A 147 -22.80 17.24 -7.32
CA SER A 147 -22.69 16.73 -8.68
C SER A 147 -23.78 15.71 -9.03
N ALA A 148 -24.41 15.08 -8.04
CA ALA A 148 -25.40 14.01 -8.22
C ALA A 148 -26.58 14.37 -9.14
N ALA A 149 -26.99 15.63 -9.16
CA ALA A 149 -28.07 16.14 -10.02
C ALA A 149 -27.59 16.77 -11.33
N SER A 150 -26.27 16.90 -11.51
CA SER A 150 -25.63 17.51 -12.67
C SER A 150 -25.27 16.43 -13.71
N SER A 151 -24.96 16.84 -14.94
CA SER A 151 -24.48 15.93 -15.99
C SER A 151 -23.55 16.68 -16.93
N SER A 152 -22.50 15.99 -17.39
CA SER A 152 -21.55 16.48 -18.39
C SER A 152 -21.51 15.60 -19.65
N PHE A 153 -22.31 14.53 -19.67
CA PHE A 153 -22.26 13.51 -20.71
C PHE A 153 -23.66 13.01 -21.08
N THR A 154 -23.89 12.81 -22.37
CA THR A 154 -25.10 12.19 -22.91
C THR A 154 -24.67 10.94 -23.67
N LEU A 155 -25.19 9.79 -23.25
CA LEU A 155 -24.91 8.49 -23.86
C LEU A 155 -25.41 8.44 -25.32
N ALA A 156 -24.94 7.46 -26.07
CA ALA A 156 -25.29 7.25 -27.47
C ALA A 156 -26.81 7.03 -27.69
N ASP A 157 -27.52 6.51 -26.68
CA ASP A 157 -28.97 6.32 -26.68
C ASP A 157 -29.77 7.61 -26.34
N SER A 158 -29.07 8.75 -26.15
CA SER A 158 -29.60 10.05 -25.73
C SER A 158 -30.00 10.16 -24.25
N THR A 159 -29.63 9.18 -23.42
CA THR A 159 -29.79 9.26 -21.96
C THR A 159 -28.74 10.19 -21.36
N VAL A 160 -29.18 11.08 -20.47
CA VAL A 160 -28.29 12.00 -19.75
C VAL A 160 -27.71 11.26 -18.55
N TYR A 161 -26.38 11.10 -18.49
CA TYR A 161 -25.72 10.36 -17.42
C TYR A 161 -25.45 11.31 -16.24
N PRO A 162 -25.94 11.03 -15.02
CA PRO A 162 -25.76 11.91 -13.88
C PRO A 162 -24.30 11.94 -13.40
N GLY A 163 -23.95 12.96 -12.61
CA GLY A 163 -22.72 12.91 -11.82
C GLY A 163 -22.79 11.76 -10.82
N ASP A 164 -21.70 11.03 -10.72
CA ASP A 164 -21.58 9.90 -9.80
C ASP A 164 -20.15 9.85 -9.25
N VAL A 165 -20.02 10.01 -7.94
CA VAL A 165 -18.75 9.86 -7.22
C VAL A 165 -18.52 8.40 -6.90
N THR A 166 -17.44 7.82 -7.42
CA THR A 166 -17.15 6.38 -7.27
C THR A 166 -15.98 6.08 -6.34
N SER A 167 -15.25 7.09 -5.86
CA SER A 167 -14.24 6.95 -4.80
C SER A 167 -13.83 8.32 -4.24
N VAL A 168 -13.48 8.38 -2.96
CA VAL A 168 -13.04 9.59 -2.25
C VAL A 168 -11.87 9.27 -1.32
N VAL A 169 -10.91 10.18 -1.21
CA VAL A 169 -9.75 10.10 -0.31
C VAL A 169 -9.43 11.46 0.28
N HIS A 170 -8.79 11.51 1.44
CA HIS A 170 -8.37 12.77 2.05
C HIS A 170 -7.06 12.67 2.83
N ALA A 171 -6.40 13.81 2.99
CA ALA A 171 -5.23 14.01 3.83
C ALA A 171 -5.39 15.28 4.68
N VAL A 172 -4.73 15.32 5.82
CA VAL A 172 -4.72 16.47 6.74
C VAL A 172 -3.28 16.78 7.15
N ALA A 173 -2.97 18.06 7.30
CA ALA A 173 -1.70 18.53 7.86
C ALA A 173 -1.88 19.92 8.47
N GLY A 174 -1.36 20.15 9.68
CA GLY A 174 -1.60 21.40 10.40
C GLY A 174 -3.11 21.68 10.56
N ASN A 175 -3.54 22.87 10.14
CA ASN A 175 -4.95 23.29 10.06
C ASN A 175 -5.60 23.04 8.68
N HIS A 176 -4.89 22.39 7.75
CA HIS A 176 -5.33 22.17 6.37
C HIS A 176 -5.90 20.77 6.15
N ILE A 177 -6.91 20.71 5.26
CA ILE A 177 -7.62 19.50 4.87
C ILE A 177 -7.70 19.47 3.34
N ALA A 178 -7.20 18.42 2.71
CA ALA A 178 -7.31 18.20 1.26
C ALA A 178 -8.12 16.94 0.98
N VAL A 179 -9.12 17.04 0.10
CA VAL A 179 -10.00 15.93 -0.28
C VAL A 179 -9.96 15.78 -1.79
N ALA A 180 -9.78 14.57 -2.30
CA ALA A 180 -9.80 14.26 -3.73
C ALA A 180 -10.80 13.14 -4.01
N TRP A 181 -11.49 13.20 -5.15
CA TRP A 181 -12.46 12.17 -5.56
C TRP A 181 -12.52 12.02 -7.08
N GLN A 182 -12.94 10.83 -7.50
CA GLN A 182 -13.26 10.54 -8.89
C GLN A 182 -14.76 10.68 -9.11
N SER A 183 -15.15 11.37 -10.18
CA SER A 183 -16.56 11.61 -10.52
C SER A 183 -16.81 11.47 -12.01
N ARG A 184 -17.96 10.89 -12.38
CA ARG A 184 -18.46 10.87 -13.77
C ARG A 184 -18.91 12.25 -14.27
N TYR A 185 -18.92 13.27 -13.40
CA TYR A 185 -19.16 14.66 -13.78
C TYR A 185 -17.86 15.39 -14.12
N CYS A 186 -17.78 15.93 -15.33
CA CYS A 186 -16.60 16.53 -15.94
C CYS A 186 -16.89 17.91 -16.54
N GLU A 187 -17.93 18.61 -16.09
CA GLU A 187 -18.22 19.98 -16.50
C GLU A 187 -17.92 20.92 -15.33
N THR A 188 -17.44 22.15 -15.60
CA THR A 188 -17.02 23.16 -14.60
C THR A 188 -15.68 22.91 -13.88
N GLY A 189 -15.48 23.49 -12.68
CA GLY A 189 -14.30 23.32 -11.82
C GLY A 189 -13.04 24.10 -12.17
N SER A 190 -13.10 24.96 -13.19
CA SER A 190 -12.02 25.90 -13.64
C SER A 190 -10.59 25.32 -13.51
N PRO A 191 -10.31 24.19 -14.20
CA PRO A 191 -9.02 23.51 -14.12
C PRO A 191 -7.89 24.41 -14.60
N ALA A 192 -6.68 24.24 -14.05
CA ALA A 192 -5.53 25.08 -14.37
C ALA A 192 -5.18 25.13 -15.88
N TYR A 193 -5.46 24.05 -16.62
CA TYR A 193 -5.22 23.97 -18.07
C TYR A 193 -6.29 24.64 -18.95
N ALA A 194 -7.43 25.07 -18.40
CA ALA A 194 -8.51 25.68 -19.18
C ALA A 194 -8.80 27.12 -18.74
N THR A 195 -9.17 27.97 -19.70
CA THR A 195 -9.68 29.31 -19.38
C THR A 195 -11.01 29.21 -18.65
N ASP A 196 -11.12 29.92 -17.54
CA ASP A 196 -12.32 29.95 -16.71
C ASP A 196 -13.50 30.55 -17.52
N ALA A 197 -14.49 29.71 -17.81
CA ALA A 197 -15.71 30.10 -18.53
C ALA A 197 -16.87 30.42 -17.57
N ASP A 198 -16.63 30.39 -16.25
CA ASP A 198 -17.60 30.78 -15.24
C ASP A 198 -17.91 32.29 -15.39
N SER A 199 -19.17 32.63 -15.59
CA SER A 199 -19.60 34.02 -15.84
C SER A 199 -19.39 34.93 -14.65
N ASP A 200 -19.27 34.36 -13.45
CA ASP A 200 -19.21 35.10 -12.20
C ASP A 200 -17.78 35.47 -11.84
N TYR A 201 -16.78 34.78 -12.40
CA TYR A 201 -15.38 35.11 -12.17
C TYR A 201 -14.40 34.40 -13.11
N ASN A 202 -13.30 35.07 -13.49
CA ASN A 202 -12.31 34.51 -14.41
C ASN A 202 -10.90 34.54 -13.80
N ARG A 203 -10.33 33.37 -13.48
CA ARG A 203 -8.93 33.26 -13.07
C ARG A 203 -8.01 33.63 -14.26
N ASP A 204 -7.37 34.80 -14.18
CA ASP A 204 -6.35 35.19 -15.15
C ASP A 204 -5.06 34.39 -14.90
N THR A 205 -4.84 33.35 -15.72
CA THR A 205 -3.66 32.49 -15.61
C THR A 205 -2.34 33.25 -15.78
N ALA A 206 -2.31 34.35 -16.53
CA ALA A 206 -1.11 35.18 -16.66
C ALA A 206 -0.82 35.97 -15.37
N ALA A 207 -1.86 36.40 -14.66
CA ALA A 207 -1.71 37.03 -13.35
C ALA A 207 -1.21 36.02 -12.31
N VAL A 208 -1.75 34.79 -12.30
CA VAL A 208 -1.28 33.71 -11.42
C VAL A 208 0.17 33.34 -11.73
N ALA A 209 0.54 33.21 -13.01
CA ALA A 209 1.92 32.95 -13.42
C ALA A 209 2.88 34.05 -12.92
N SER A 210 2.48 35.32 -13.09
CA SER A 210 3.26 36.45 -12.57
C SER A 210 3.36 36.46 -11.03
N TYR A 211 2.33 35.99 -10.33
CA TYR A 211 2.32 35.88 -8.88
C TYR A 211 3.28 34.79 -8.39
N LEU A 212 3.28 33.62 -9.04
CA LEU A 212 4.17 32.50 -8.76
C LEU A 212 5.61 32.73 -9.26
N GLY A 213 5.84 33.77 -10.07
CA GLY A 213 7.15 34.06 -10.65
C GLY A 213 7.58 33.04 -11.71
N ILE A 214 6.62 32.47 -12.45
CA ILE A 214 6.84 31.46 -13.49
C ILE A 214 6.58 32.04 -14.89
N ASP A 215 7.20 31.43 -15.89
CA ASP A 215 6.94 31.70 -17.31
C ASP A 215 6.16 30.51 -17.89
N THR A 216 4.91 30.72 -18.30
CA THR A 216 4.06 29.65 -18.85
C THR A 216 4.58 29.08 -20.17
N ALA A 217 5.55 29.74 -20.82
CA ALA A 217 6.22 29.20 -21.99
C ALA A 217 7.28 28.13 -21.65
N SER A 218 7.72 28.01 -20.39
CA SER A 218 8.80 27.11 -19.98
C SER A 218 8.57 26.43 -18.63
N ASP A 219 7.47 26.69 -17.94
CA ASP A 219 7.13 26.07 -16.64
C ASP A 219 5.89 25.17 -16.72
N LEU A 220 5.95 24.01 -16.05
CA LEU A 220 4.90 22.99 -16.07
C LEU A 220 3.69 23.34 -15.19
N TYR A 221 3.82 24.18 -14.18
CA TYR A 221 2.80 24.30 -13.12
C TYR A 221 1.41 24.69 -13.63
N LEU A 222 1.33 25.60 -14.61
CA LEU A 222 0.08 26.07 -15.23
C LEU A 222 -0.07 25.66 -16.70
N THR A 223 0.86 24.88 -17.25
CA THR A 223 0.92 24.59 -18.68
C THR A 223 0.66 23.13 -18.97
N ASP A 224 -0.39 22.86 -19.75
CA ASP A 224 -0.72 21.51 -20.21
C ASP A 224 0.22 21.03 -21.32
N VAL A 225 1.35 20.48 -20.90
CA VAL A 225 2.35 19.86 -21.78
C VAL A 225 1.95 18.41 -22.14
N PHE A 226 1.22 17.74 -21.27
CA PHE A 226 0.90 16.30 -21.35
C PHE A 226 -0.42 15.96 -22.06
N GLY A 227 -1.19 16.96 -22.46
CA GLY A 227 -2.44 16.81 -23.20
C GLY A 227 -3.62 16.39 -22.33
N VAL A 228 -3.71 16.90 -21.11
CA VAL A 228 -4.80 16.67 -20.16
C VAL A 228 -6.12 17.24 -20.68
N ALA A 229 -6.09 18.40 -21.33
CA ALA A 229 -7.27 19.05 -21.86
C ALA A 229 -7.93 18.22 -22.98
N GLY A 230 -9.26 18.18 -22.98
CA GLY A 230 -10.03 17.43 -23.97
C GLY A 230 -11.52 17.36 -23.62
N SER A 231 -12.27 16.68 -24.47
CA SER A 231 -13.65 16.28 -24.18
C SER A 231 -13.67 15.01 -23.35
N GLN A 232 -14.66 14.87 -22.48
CA GLN A 232 -14.92 13.63 -21.74
C GLN A 232 -15.18 12.48 -22.73
N GLY A 233 -14.53 11.33 -22.49
CA GLY A 233 -14.76 10.08 -23.22
C GLY A 233 -15.75 9.16 -22.52
N SER A 234 -15.98 7.98 -23.09
CA SER A 234 -16.79 6.90 -22.53
C SER A 234 -16.24 5.55 -22.97
N VAL A 235 -16.63 4.50 -22.25
CA VAL A 235 -16.40 3.10 -22.60
C VAL A 235 -17.73 2.39 -22.66
N ASP A 236 -17.94 1.59 -23.71
CA ASP A 236 -19.09 0.70 -23.82
C ASP A 236 -18.69 -0.71 -23.38
N TYR A 237 -19.21 -1.13 -22.24
CA TYR A 237 -18.95 -2.46 -21.70
C TYR A 237 -19.80 -3.54 -22.36
N ALA A 238 -20.87 -3.19 -23.08
CA ALA A 238 -21.60 -4.13 -23.90
C ALA A 238 -20.70 -4.76 -24.99
N ASP A 239 -19.78 -3.96 -25.54
CA ASP A 239 -18.77 -4.43 -26.50
C ASP A 239 -17.71 -5.33 -25.85
N GLN A 240 -17.58 -5.30 -24.51
CA GLN A 240 -16.63 -6.11 -23.74
C GLN A 240 -17.26 -7.37 -23.13
N GLY A 241 -18.52 -7.67 -23.46
CA GLY A 241 -19.24 -8.84 -22.95
C GLY A 241 -20.18 -8.55 -21.78
N TYR A 242 -20.31 -7.29 -21.36
CA TYR A 242 -21.13 -6.86 -20.23
C TYR A 242 -22.30 -5.94 -20.65
N PRO A 243 -23.29 -6.46 -21.39
CA PRO A 243 -24.36 -5.66 -21.98
C PRO A 243 -25.31 -5.02 -20.97
N THR A 244 -25.33 -5.51 -19.72
CA THR A 244 -26.16 -4.97 -18.63
C THR A 244 -25.58 -3.69 -18.03
N VAL A 245 -24.26 -3.49 -18.14
CA VAL A 245 -23.56 -2.26 -17.73
C VAL A 245 -23.67 -1.18 -18.83
N GLY A 246 -23.46 -1.56 -20.09
CA GLY A 246 -23.58 -0.63 -21.23
C GLY A 246 -22.52 0.48 -21.27
N GLU A 247 -22.88 1.63 -21.82
CA GLU A 247 -21.98 2.78 -21.99
C GLU A 247 -21.86 3.60 -20.69
N VAL A 248 -20.61 3.81 -20.26
CA VAL A 248 -20.26 4.57 -19.05
C VAL A 248 -19.27 5.70 -19.41
N PRO A 249 -19.52 6.97 -19.01
CA PRO A 249 -18.57 8.07 -19.21
C PRO A 249 -17.28 7.87 -18.41
N PHE A 250 -16.16 8.41 -18.86
CA PHE A 250 -14.91 8.41 -18.07
C PHE A 250 -15.00 9.29 -16.82
N ASN A 251 -14.32 8.89 -15.76
CA ASN A 251 -14.18 9.67 -14.52
C ASN A 251 -13.23 10.86 -14.72
N CYS A 252 -13.58 11.99 -14.11
CA CYS A 252 -12.70 13.11 -13.83
C CYS A 252 -12.20 13.07 -12.38
N LEU A 253 -11.01 13.62 -12.18
CA LEU A 253 -10.45 13.87 -10.85
C LEU A 253 -10.83 15.28 -10.39
N TRP A 254 -11.30 15.36 -9.15
CA TRP A 254 -11.66 16.60 -8.46
C TRP A 254 -10.93 16.69 -7.13
N SER A 255 -10.74 17.92 -6.66
CA SER A 255 -10.16 18.21 -5.34
C SER A 255 -10.92 19.35 -4.65
N ALA A 256 -10.97 19.33 -3.32
CA ALA A 256 -11.44 20.42 -2.48
C ALA A 256 -10.49 20.62 -1.30
N ARG A 257 -10.43 21.89 -0.85
CA ARG A 257 -9.60 22.32 0.28
C ARG A 257 -10.50 22.77 1.42
N GLY A 258 -10.14 22.40 2.64
CA GLY A 258 -10.75 22.87 3.88
C GLY A 258 -9.68 23.47 4.78
N VAL A 259 -10.00 24.57 5.45
CA VAL A 259 -9.12 25.22 6.43
C VAL A 259 -9.86 25.35 7.74
N LEU A 260 -9.26 24.87 8.84
CA LEU A 260 -9.75 25.12 10.19
C LEU A 260 -9.35 26.54 10.60
N VAL A 261 -10.36 27.37 10.91
CA VAL A 261 -10.20 28.78 11.26
C VAL A 261 -10.64 28.99 12.72
N GLU A 262 -9.83 29.73 13.48
CA GLU A 262 -10.16 30.18 14.83
C GLU A 262 -11.16 31.35 14.79
N GLY A 263 -12.19 31.28 15.62
CA GLY A 263 -13.21 32.30 15.78
C GLY A 263 -14.57 31.92 15.19
N ASP A 264 -15.51 32.83 15.39
CA ASP A 264 -16.91 32.72 14.95
C ASP A 264 -16.99 32.76 13.41
N ASP A 265 -17.75 31.86 12.78
CA ASP A 265 -17.98 31.93 11.33
C ASP A 265 -18.82 33.18 11.04
N PRO A 266 -18.26 34.21 10.38
CA PRO A 266 -18.99 35.46 10.13
C PRO A 266 -20.23 35.27 9.25
N ARG A 267 -20.38 34.12 8.58
CA ARG A 267 -21.54 33.78 7.74
C ARG A 267 -22.65 33.06 8.48
N THR A 268 -22.42 32.62 9.71
CA THR A 268 -23.45 31.99 10.54
C THR A 268 -23.94 32.97 11.61
N ASP A 269 -25.24 32.93 11.90
CA ASP A 269 -25.86 33.73 12.97
C ASP A 269 -26.53 32.87 14.04
N THR A 270 -26.37 31.54 13.94
CA THR A 270 -27.06 30.54 14.75
C THR A 270 -26.41 30.33 16.11
N ALA A 271 -25.08 30.38 16.17
CA ALA A 271 -24.29 30.22 17.37
C ALA A 271 -23.02 31.08 17.24
N THR A 272 -22.36 31.37 18.37
CA THR A 272 -21.01 31.93 18.35
C THR A 272 -20.04 30.77 18.44
N GLU A 273 -19.40 30.47 17.32
CA GLU A 273 -18.42 29.40 17.18
C GLU A 273 -17.06 29.85 17.74
N ALA A 274 -16.31 28.93 18.34
CA ALA A 274 -14.91 29.16 18.68
C ALA A 274 -13.97 28.73 17.54
N HIS A 275 -14.39 27.77 16.71
CA HIS A 275 -13.67 27.37 15.49
C HIS A 275 -14.68 26.91 14.43
N HIS A 276 -14.32 27.07 13.16
CA HIS A 276 -15.11 26.58 12.03
C HIS A 276 -14.22 26.12 10.87
N VAL A 277 -14.76 25.29 9.98
CA VAL A 277 -14.05 24.85 8.77
C VAL A 277 -14.59 25.61 7.56
N VAL A 278 -13.70 26.29 6.85
CA VAL A 278 -14.03 26.96 5.59
C VAL A 278 -13.66 26.05 4.42
N TRP A 279 -14.68 25.56 3.72
CA TRP A 279 -14.52 24.76 2.51
C TRP A 279 -14.46 25.62 1.25
N TYR A 280 -13.48 25.36 0.40
CA TYR A 280 -13.33 26.01 -0.90
C TYR A 280 -14.28 25.40 -1.92
N LYS A 281 -14.64 26.17 -2.96
CA LYS A 281 -15.28 25.60 -4.15
C LYS A 281 -14.33 24.54 -4.74
N PRO A 282 -14.86 23.38 -5.16
CA PRO A 282 -14.04 22.30 -5.67
C PRO A 282 -13.37 22.71 -6.99
N GLU A 283 -12.15 22.24 -7.19
CA GLU A 283 -11.39 22.41 -8.42
C GLU A 283 -11.29 21.07 -9.16
N ARG A 284 -11.48 21.12 -10.48
CA ARG A 284 -11.33 19.94 -11.33
C ARG A 284 -9.86 19.84 -11.77
N LEU A 285 -9.28 18.65 -11.69
CA LEU A 285 -7.88 18.42 -12.09
C LEU A 285 -7.75 17.80 -13.48
N THR A 286 -8.72 16.99 -13.93
CA THR A 286 -8.64 16.28 -15.23
C THR A 286 -9.89 16.50 -16.07
N SER A 287 -9.80 16.26 -17.38
CA SER A 287 -10.90 16.57 -18.32
C SER A 287 -11.87 15.42 -18.55
N GLY A 288 -11.54 14.21 -18.09
CA GLY A 288 -12.25 12.98 -18.45
C GLY A 288 -11.91 12.49 -19.86
N ARG A 289 -10.86 13.04 -20.49
CA ARG A 289 -10.31 12.52 -21.75
C ARG A 289 -9.78 11.09 -21.60
N ARG A 290 -9.33 10.76 -20.39
CA ARG A 290 -8.87 9.43 -19.95
C ARG A 290 -9.60 9.13 -18.64
N ASP A 291 -9.83 7.86 -18.36
CA ASP A 291 -10.62 7.39 -17.22
C ASP A 291 -9.76 7.33 -15.95
N VAL A 292 -10.09 8.18 -14.97
CA VAL A 292 -9.40 8.24 -13.68
C VAL A 292 -9.79 7.06 -12.80
N ASN A 293 -8.81 6.45 -12.13
CA ASN A 293 -9.01 5.45 -11.09
C ASN A 293 -7.87 5.47 -10.05
N ARG A 294 -8.09 4.81 -8.90
CA ARG A 294 -7.08 4.56 -7.85
C ARG A 294 -6.37 5.85 -7.42
N VAL A 295 -7.15 6.81 -6.95
CA VAL A 295 -6.67 8.10 -6.44
C VAL A 295 -6.06 7.92 -5.05
N GLU A 296 -4.90 8.53 -4.83
CA GLU A 296 -4.22 8.60 -3.53
C GLU A 296 -3.79 10.05 -3.25
N ILE A 297 -3.78 10.42 -1.98
CA ILE A 297 -3.42 11.76 -1.52
C ILE A 297 -2.55 11.70 -0.27
N ALA A 298 -1.51 12.52 -0.22
CA ALA A 298 -0.67 12.69 0.95
C ALA A 298 -0.41 14.18 1.21
N MET A 299 -0.23 14.55 2.48
CA MET A 299 0.00 15.95 2.87
C MET A 299 0.99 16.03 4.02
N VAL A 300 1.84 17.04 3.97
CA VAL A 300 2.86 17.33 4.98
C VAL A 300 2.82 18.82 5.30
N GLU A 301 2.73 19.14 6.59
CA GLU A 301 2.70 20.52 7.09
C GLU A 301 3.96 21.29 6.67
N ASP A 302 3.78 22.54 6.27
CA ASP A 302 4.79 23.45 5.71
C ASP A 302 5.36 23.04 4.33
N ALA A 303 5.06 21.84 3.83
CA ALA A 303 5.47 21.41 2.49
C ALA A 303 4.31 21.55 1.49
N GLY A 304 3.22 20.80 1.69
CA GLY A 304 2.05 20.84 0.81
C GLY A 304 1.33 19.51 0.68
N ALA A 305 0.43 19.45 -0.30
CA ALA A 305 -0.37 18.28 -0.64
C ALA A 305 0.01 17.75 -2.02
N VAL A 306 0.01 16.42 -2.17
CA VAL A 306 0.25 15.71 -3.43
C VAL A 306 -0.90 14.76 -3.72
N VAL A 307 -1.28 14.65 -4.99
CA VAL A 307 -2.28 13.71 -5.49
C VAL A 307 -1.65 12.87 -6.59
N ILE A 308 -1.84 11.56 -6.50
CA ILE A 308 -1.39 10.59 -7.52
C ILE A 308 -2.57 9.71 -7.93
N TRP A 309 -2.65 9.34 -9.20
CA TRP A 309 -3.74 8.50 -9.70
C TRP A 309 -3.36 7.76 -10.98
N GLN A 310 -4.17 6.78 -11.36
CA GLN A 310 -4.09 6.08 -12.63
C GLN A 310 -5.04 6.73 -13.65
N GLU A 311 -4.61 6.91 -14.90
CA GLU A 311 -5.54 7.23 -16.01
C GLU A 311 -5.43 6.27 -17.18
N ASP A 312 -6.57 5.68 -17.52
CA ASP A 312 -6.72 4.76 -18.64
C ASP A 312 -7.19 5.46 -19.92
N PRO A 313 -6.48 5.36 -21.05
CA PRO A 313 -6.89 6.02 -22.29
C PRO A 313 -8.13 5.43 -22.96
N ALA A 314 -8.51 4.19 -22.66
CA ALA A 314 -9.62 3.49 -23.32
C ALA A 314 -10.77 3.15 -22.36
N GLY A 315 -10.70 3.65 -21.12
CA GLY A 315 -11.63 3.28 -20.05
C GLY A 315 -11.13 2.09 -19.26
N LEU A 316 -11.58 1.98 -18.00
CA LEU A 316 -11.27 0.82 -17.18
C LEU A 316 -11.70 -0.46 -17.88
N ARG A 317 -10.86 -1.50 -17.84
CA ARG A 317 -11.29 -2.83 -18.26
C ARG A 317 -11.62 -3.66 -17.03
N PRO A 318 -12.73 -4.41 -17.03
CA PRO A 318 -12.98 -5.39 -16.00
C PRO A 318 -11.81 -6.37 -15.89
N GLY A 319 -11.49 -6.77 -14.66
CA GLY A 319 -10.67 -7.98 -14.46
C GLY A 319 -11.50 -9.21 -14.82
N SER A 320 -10.86 -10.27 -15.32
CA SER A 320 -11.55 -11.50 -15.75
C SER A 320 -12.07 -12.40 -14.60
N GLY A 321 -12.07 -11.92 -13.34
CA GLY A 321 -12.81 -12.55 -12.24
C GLY A 321 -12.33 -13.92 -11.73
N GLU A 322 -11.27 -14.54 -12.26
CA GLU A 322 -10.89 -15.91 -11.86
C GLU A 322 -9.91 -15.95 -10.66
N GLY A 323 -10.36 -15.48 -9.49
CA GLY A 323 -9.68 -15.58 -8.21
C GLY A 323 -10.55 -15.04 -7.06
N PRO A 324 -10.20 -15.27 -5.77
CA PRO A 324 -11.07 -14.98 -4.61
C PRO A 324 -11.19 -13.48 -4.25
N GLY A 325 -11.21 -12.61 -5.26
CA GLY A 325 -11.56 -11.20 -5.16
C GLY A 325 -12.37 -10.83 -6.38
N ASP A 326 -13.59 -10.32 -6.16
CA ASP A 326 -14.58 -10.14 -7.21
C ASP A 326 -14.10 -9.23 -8.35
N GLY A 327 -14.36 -9.70 -9.57
CA GLY A 327 -14.56 -8.89 -10.77
C GLY A 327 -13.70 -7.62 -10.87
N TRP A 328 -14.33 -6.50 -11.12
CA TRP A 328 -13.70 -5.26 -11.59
C TRP A 328 -12.69 -4.63 -10.61
N SER A 329 -12.59 -5.14 -9.37
CA SER A 329 -11.51 -4.80 -8.42
C SER A 329 -10.11 -5.15 -8.95
N GLY A 330 -10.05 -6.12 -9.87
CA GLY A 330 -8.90 -6.59 -10.63
C GLY A 330 -8.61 -5.82 -11.92
N ALA A 331 -9.32 -4.71 -12.19
CA ALA A 331 -9.27 -4.00 -13.47
C ALA A 331 -7.85 -3.88 -14.04
N ILE A 332 -7.71 -4.35 -15.28
CA ILE A 332 -6.45 -4.38 -16.01
C ILE A 332 -6.36 -3.05 -16.78
N GLY A 333 -5.27 -2.31 -16.58
CA GLY A 333 -5.04 -1.10 -17.38
C GLY A 333 -4.91 -1.46 -18.86
N THR A 334 -5.46 -0.65 -19.74
CA THR A 334 -5.17 -0.77 -21.17
C THR A 334 -3.75 -0.32 -21.48
N ASN A 335 -3.21 -0.76 -22.62
CA ASN A 335 -1.90 -0.30 -23.07
C ASN A 335 -1.89 1.24 -23.09
N GLN A 336 -0.79 1.85 -22.64
CA GLN A 336 -0.63 3.29 -22.44
C GLN A 336 -1.31 3.86 -21.19
N THR A 337 -1.83 3.04 -20.28
CA THR A 337 -2.26 3.52 -18.96
C THR A 337 -1.05 3.99 -18.16
N ASP A 338 -1.17 5.20 -17.59
CA ASP A 338 -0.09 5.89 -16.90
C ASP A 338 -0.50 6.29 -15.49
N ILE A 339 0.51 6.46 -14.63
CA ILE A 339 0.38 7.13 -13.35
C ILE A 339 0.63 8.63 -13.53
N TRP A 340 -0.22 9.44 -12.90
CA TRP A 340 -0.22 10.89 -12.98
C TRP A 340 -0.03 11.51 -11.61
N TYR A 341 0.56 12.71 -11.60
CA TYR A 341 0.96 13.44 -10.40
C TYR A 341 0.51 14.90 -10.48
N SER A 342 0.09 15.45 -9.34
CA SER A 342 -0.19 16.88 -9.15
C SER A 342 0.09 17.26 -7.69
N PHE A 343 0.44 18.53 -7.45
CA PHE A 343 0.77 19.01 -6.11
C PHE A 343 0.30 20.45 -5.88
N LEU A 344 0.22 20.83 -4.61
CA LEU A 344 -0.07 22.17 -4.14
C LEU A 344 0.85 22.50 -2.94
N PRO A 345 1.73 23.50 -3.05
CA PRO A 345 2.54 23.97 -1.93
C PRO A 345 1.68 24.54 -0.80
N ASP A 346 2.08 24.29 0.44
CA ASP A 346 1.33 24.69 1.64
C ASP A 346 1.16 26.21 1.75
N GLU A 347 2.18 26.98 1.36
CA GLU A 347 2.17 28.46 1.37
C GLU A 347 1.07 29.09 0.49
N HIS A 348 0.48 28.31 -0.42
CA HIS A 348 -0.59 28.74 -1.32
C HIS A 348 -1.95 28.14 -0.97
N PHE A 349 -2.02 27.30 0.07
CA PHE A 349 -3.23 26.57 0.43
C PHE A 349 -4.39 27.51 0.78
N GLU A 350 -4.11 28.58 1.53
CA GLU A 350 -5.08 29.59 1.97
C GLU A 350 -5.23 30.80 1.01
N THR A 351 -4.66 30.72 -0.19
CA THR A 351 -4.74 31.83 -1.15
C THR A 351 -6.08 31.81 -1.89
N VAL A 352 -6.83 32.89 -1.76
CA VAL A 352 -8.18 33.02 -2.35
C VAL A 352 -8.20 34.09 -3.43
N ILE A 353 -9.07 33.88 -4.41
CA ILE A 353 -9.30 34.86 -5.45
C ILE A 353 -10.51 35.73 -5.08
N THR A 354 -10.38 37.05 -5.23
CA THR A 354 -11.39 38.06 -4.78
C THR A 354 -12.61 38.11 -5.71
N VAL A 355 -13.26 39.26 -5.92
CA VAL A 355 -14.24 39.47 -7.02
C VAL A 355 -13.69 40.34 -8.15
N ASP A 356 -12.44 40.82 -8.01
CA ASP A 356 -11.78 41.77 -8.94
C ASP A 356 -10.62 41.15 -9.76
N GLY A 357 -10.44 39.84 -9.68
CA GLY A 357 -9.36 39.02 -10.25
C GLY A 357 -8.13 38.82 -9.36
N ASN A 358 -8.07 39.43 -8.17
CA ASN A 358 -6.83 39.54 -7.39
C ASN A 358 -6.69 38.46 -6.30
N ALA A 359 -5.45 38.12 -5.96
CA ALA A 359 -5.12 37.29 -4.80
C ALA A 359 -5.40 38.01 -3.47
N SER A 360 -5.89 37.26 -2.49
CA SER A 360 -6.07 37.68 -1.10
C SER A 360 -5.76 36.50 -0.17
N THR A 361 -5.62 36.78 1.12
CA THR A 361 -5.62 35.75 2.16
C THR A 361 -7.06 35.31 2.44
N LEU A 362 -7.25 34.08 2.92
CA LEU A 362 -8.54 33.59 3.39
C LEU A 362 -9.11 34.49 4.49
N ALA A 363 -8.27 34.88 5.45
CA ALA A 363 -8.64 35.73 6.58
C ALA A 363 -9.22 37.09 6.15
N ASP A 364 -8.68 37.71 5.09
CA ASP A 364 -9.17 39.00 4.59
C ASP A 364 -10.45 38.84 3.74
N TYR A 365 -10.66 37.68 3.11
CA TYR A 365 -11.79 37.41 2.22
C TYR A 365 -13.04 36.94 2.96
N TRP A 366 -12.87 36.11 3.99
CA TRP A 366 -13.98 35.42 4.67
C TRP A 366 -14.70 36.36 5.64
N VAL A 367 -15.62 37.16 5.10
CA VAL A 367 -16.49 38.11 5.81
C VAL A 367 -17.97 37.70 5.70
N ALA A 368 -18.86 38.36 6.44
CA ALA A 368 -20.26 37.94 6.57
C ALA A 368 -21.04 37.77 5.25
N ASP A 369 -20.74 38.59 4.25
CA ASP A 369 -21.40 38.55 2.93
C ASP A 369 -20.52 37.85 1.86
N ALA A 370 -19.45 37.16 2.27
CA ALA A 370 -18.56 36.48 1.33
C ALA A 370 -19.23 35.24 0.72
N GLU A 371 -18.93 34.98 -0.56
CA GLU A 371 -19.28 33.72 -1.19
C GLU A 371 -18.32 32.60 -0.76
N LYS A 372 -18.64 31.35 -1.13
CA LYS A 372 -17.71 30.22 -0.91
C LYS A 372 -16.38 30.50 -1.64
N PRO A 373 -15.22 30.48 -0.96
CA PRO A 373 -13.96 30.92 -1.55
C PRO A 373 -13.56 30.03 -2.71
N LYS A 374 -12.90 30.63 -3.69
CA LYS A 374 -12.25 29.92 -4.80
C LYS A 374 -10.73 30.02 -4.61
N PRO A 375 -9.96 28.97 -4.95
CA PRO A 375 -8.50 29.02 -4.84
C PRO A 375 -7.92 29.96 -5.90
N TYR A 376 -6.98 30.84 -5.48
CA TYR A 376 -6.22 31.67 -6.42
C TYR A 376 -5.17 30.85 -7.17
N VAL A 377 -4.32 30.16 -6.41
CA VAL A 377 -3.35 29.20 -6.93
C VAL A 377 -4.03 27.82 -6.99
N PRO A 378 -4.28 27.26 -8.18
CA PRO A 378 -4.82 25.90 -8.31
C PRO A 378 -3.76 24.85 -7.95
N PHE A 379 -4.18 23.59 -7.83
CA PHE A 379 -3.21 22.49 -7.96
C PHE A 379 -2.49 22.57 -9.30
N ALA A 380 -1.23 22.12 -9.32
CA ALA A 380 -0.44 22.05 -10.55
C ALA A 380 -1.18 21.23 -11.62
N VAL A 381 -1.06 21.63 -12.89
CA VAL A 381 -1.62 20.85 -14.01
C VAL A 381 -1.10 19.41 -13.93
N PRO A 382 -1.95 18.38 -14.16
CA PRO A 382 -1.49 17.00 -14.09
C PRO A 382 -0.27 16.69 -14.94
N MET A 383 0.69 15.99 -14.34
CA MET A 383 1.96 15.62 -14.95
C MET A 383 2.07 14.10 -15.03
N ARG A 384 2.59 13.56 -16.13
CA ARG A 384 2.78 12.10 -16.28
C ARG A 384 4.02 11.65 -15.52
N LEU A 385 3.86 10.71 -14.59
CA LEU A 385 4.97 10.10 -13.87
C LEU A 385 5.62 8.98 -14.69
N THR A 386 4.82 8.12 -15.30
CA THR A 386 5.28 6.96 -16.10
C THR A 386 5.36 7.26 -17.60
N ASN A 387 6.12 6.47 -18.34
CA ASN A 387 6.40 6.61 -19.78
C ASN A 387 5.60 5.63 -20.67
N ASN A 388 4.41 5.18 -20.26
CA ASN A 388 3.68 4.13 -20.98
C ASN A 388 2.97 4.65 -22.24
N ALA A 389 2.61 5.93 -22.28
CA ALA A 389 2.06 6.53 -23.48
C ALA A 389 3.12 6.78 -24.55
N ARG A 390 2.86 6.33 -25.78
CA ARG A 390 3.75 6.54 -26.93
C ARG A 390 3.86 8.02 -27.32
N CYS A 391 5.08 8.45 -27.61
CA CYS A 391 5.34 9.59 -28.48
C CYS A 391 5.39 9.10 -29.94
N SER A 392 4.57 9.67 -30.83
CA SER A 392 4.51 9.25 -32.24
C SER A 392 5.62 9.94 -33.06
N GLY A 393 6.43 9.15 -33.76
CA GLY A 393 7.52 9.63 -34.64
C GLY A 393 7.07 10.36 -35.93
N GLY A 394 5.91 11.03 -35.95
CA GLY A 394 5.52 11.89 -37.08
C GLY A 394 4.06 11.88 -37.56
N SER A 395 3.11 11.23 -36.86
CA SER A 395 1.68 11.29 -37.22
C SER A 395 0.85 12.04 -36.16
N GLY A 396 0.14 13.10 -36.59
CA GLY A 396 -0.67 13.97 -35.73
C GLY A 396 0.10 15.19 -35.21
N THR A 397 -0.56 16.03 -34.41
CA THR A 397 0.14 17.03 -33.56
C THR A 397 0.44 16.33 -32.23
N PRO A 398 1.70 15.94 -31.96
CA PRO A 398 2.04 15.29 -30.71
C PRO A 398 1.90 16.28 -29.54
N PRO A 399 1.71 15.79 -28.30
CA PRO A 399 1.83 16.62 -27.11
C PRO A 399 3.23 17.24 -27.02
N ALA A 400 3.35 18.39 -26.34
CA ALA A 400 4.61 19.13 -26.29
C ALA A 400 5.77 18.34 -25.65
N TYR A 401 5.50 17.45 -24.68
CA TYR A 401 6.56 16.61 -24.07
C TYR A 401 7.15 15.57 -25.04
N CYS A 402 6.46 15.27 -26.15
CA CYS A 402 6.94 14.36 -27.17
C CYS A 402 7.79 15.03 -28.25
N GLU A 403 7.84 16.37 -28.26
CA GLU A 403 8.68 17.13 -29.18
C GLU A 403 9.95 17.57 -28.45
N SER A 404 11.14 17.31 -29.01
CA SER A 404 12.41 17.64 -28.36
C SER A 404 12.48 19.11 -27.90
N ALA A 405 12.06 20.05 -28.75
CA ALA A 405 12.04 21.47 -28.41
C ALA A 405 11.01 21.82 -27.32
N GLY A 406 9.93 21.05 -27.22
CA GLY A 406 8.94 21.18 -26.17
C GLY A 406 9.49 20.64 -24.85
N ALA A 407 10.00 19.39 -24.84
CA ALA A 407 10.62 18.80 -23.66
C ALA A 407 11.75 19.66 -23.09
N GLU A 408 12.68 20.14 -23.93
CA GLU A 408 13.79 21.01 -23.53
C GLU A 408 13.29 22.32 -22.90
N ALA A 409 12.22 22.93 -23.45
CA ALA A 409 11.66 24.17 -22.92
C ALA A 409 11.13 24.02 -21.48
N PHE A 410 10.71 22.83 -21.09
CA PHE A 410 10.18 22.52 -19.75
C PHE A 410 11.15 21.71 -18.88
N ASN A 411 12.41 21.58 -19.29
CA ASN A 411 13.43 20.77 -18.60
C ASN A 411 13.01 19.30 -18.39
N LEU A 412 12.13 18.80 -19.25
CA LEU A 412 11.78 17.39 -19.33
C LEU A 412 12.84 16.64 -20.16
N LYS A 413 12.93 15.32 -19.94
CA LYS A 413 13.74 14.43 -20.77
C LYS A 413 13.19 14.39 -22.20
N ASP A 414 14.06 14.46 -23.21
CA ASP A 414 13.61 14.31 -24.60
C ASP A 414 13.09 12.89 -24.84
N GLN A 415 11.79 12.77 -25.14
CA GLN A 415 11.12 11.49 -25.35
C GLN A 415 11.22 10.97 -26.79
N CYS A 416 11.84 11.74 -27.69
CA CYS A 416 12.01 11.37 -29.10
C CYS A 416 13.36 11.86 -29.67
N ALA A 417 14.44 11.54 -28.95
CA ALA A 417 15.81 11.89 -29.34
C ALA A 417 16.29 11.15 -30.60
N ASP A 418 15.79 9.93 -30.82
CA ASP A 418 15.93 9.17 -32.08
C ASP A 418 14.64 8.38 -32.33
N THR A 419 14.53 7.69 -33.46
CA THR A 419 13.42 6.79 -33.77
C THR A 419 13.91 5.43 -34.24
N VAL A 420 13.25 4.37 -33.81
CA VAL A 420 13.43 2.99 -34.27
C VAL A 420 12.20 2.54 -35.06
N THR A 421 12.37 1.74 -36.11
CA THR A 421 11.23 1.19 -36.86
C THR A 421 11.02 -0.25 -36.46
N ILE A 422 9.93 -0.53 -35.75
CA ILE A 422 9.60 -1.87 -35.27
C ILE A 422 8.23 -2.30 -35.77
N PRO A 423 7.98 -3.61 -35.89
CA PRO A 423 6.63 -4.07 -36.10
C PRO A 423 5.72 -3.80 -34.89
N THR A 424 4.52 -3.29 -35.14
CA THR A 424 3.53 -2.98 -34.10
C THR A 424 2.12 -3.44 -34.48
N GLY A 425 1.30 -3.70 -33.47
CA GLY A 425 -0.09 -4.13 -33.63
C GLY A 425 -0.25 -5.55 -34.15
N GLN A 426 -1.49 -6.03 -34.19
CA GLN A 426 -1.82 -7.41 -34.58
C GLN A 426 -1.47 -7.77 -36.04
N ASN A 427 -1.31 -6.77 -36.91
CA ASN A 427 -0.98 -6.98 -38.33
C ASN A 427 0.53 -6.91 -38.62
N ASP A 428 1.36 -6.80 -37.59
CA ASP A 428 2.82 -6.77 -37.71
C ASP A 428 3.34 -5.62 -38.60
N ALA A 429 2.68 -4.47 -38.53
CA ALA A 429 2.96 -3.34 -39.41
C ALA A 429 4.19 -2.56 -38.91
N PRO A 430 5.20 -2.30 -39.76
CA PRO A 430 6.33 -1.45 -39.40
C PRO A 430 5.86 -0.04 -39.05
N THR A 431 6.20 0.42 -37.85
CA THR A 431 5.86 1.75 -37.31
C THR A 431 7.08 2.36 -36.65
N ASP A 432 7.25 3.67 -36.82
CA ASP A 432 8.31 4.42 -36.18
C ASP A 432 7.94 4.71 -34.72
N VAL A 433 8.82 4.32 -33.81
CA VAL A 433 8.72 4.49 -32.36
C VAL A 433 9.85 5.39 -31.89
N CYS A 434 9.51 6.36 -31.04
CA CYS A 434 10.50 7.27 -30.46
C CYS A 434 11.36 6.55 -29.41
N VAL A 435 12.64 6.92 -29.37
CA VAL A 435 13.59 6.54 -28.33
C VAL A 435 13.86 7.77 -27.47
N SER A 436 13.76 7.63 -26.15
CA SER A 436 14.07 8.71 -25.20
C SER A 436 15.56 9.03 -25.19
N GLU A 437 15.95 10.16 -24.61
CA GLU A 437 17.35 10.53 -24.39
C GLU A 437 18.10 9.52 -23.50
N ASP A 438 17.38 8.80 -22.65
CA ASP A 438 17.91 7.70 -21.83
C ASP A 438 18.22 6.45 -22.68
N GLY A 439 17.85 6.43 -23.97
CA GLY A 439 18.06 5.29 -24.86
C GLY A 439 16.95 4.24 -24.81
N LEU A 440 15.81 4.55 -24.17
CA LEU A 440 14.68 3.62 -24.03
C LEU A 440 13.65 3.83 -25.15
N PRO A 441 13.33 2.80 -25.96
CA PRO A 441 12.26 2.86 -26.95
C PRO A 441 10.86 2.85 -26.30
N ASN A 442 10.03 3.84 -26.64
CA ASN A 442 8.68 4.02 -26.10
C ASN A 442 7.64 3.14 -26.83
N VAL A 443 7.76 1.81 -26.69
CA VAL A 443 6.90 0.81 -27.39
C VAL A 443 5.43 0.93 -27.00
N ALA A 444 5.14 1.35 -25.76
CA ALA A 444 3.80 1.64 -25.26
C ALA A 444 2.82 0.44 -25.24
N ASN A 445 3.36 -0.75 -24.92
CA ASN A 445 2.58 -1.98 -24.70
C ASN A 445 2.33 -2.28 -23.21
N THR A 446 2.79 -1.40 -22.32
CA THR A 446 2.70 -1.51 -20.87
C THR A 446 1.53 -0.68 -20.33
N ALA A 447 1.13 -0.97 -19.09
CA ALA A 447 0.05 -0.32 -18.39
C ALA A 447 0.39 -0.24 -16.89
N ALA A 448 0.58 0.98 -16.37
CA ALA A 448 0.86 1.22 -14.96
C ALA A 448 -0.43 1.46 -14.17
N THR A 449 -0.54 0.83 -13.01
CA THR A 449 -1.77 0.74 -12.22
C THR A 449 -1.49 0.74 -10.72
N ARG A 450 -2.51 1.05 -9.90
CA ARG A 450 -2.47 0.94 -8.42
C ARG A 450 -1.25 1.63 -7.77
N ALA A 451 -1.05 2.89 -8.11
CA ALA A 451 -0.05 3.69 -7.43
C ALA A 451 -0.38 3.84 -5.94
N ARG A 452 0.65 3.88 -5.09
CA ARG A 452 0.59 4.32 -3.68
C ARG A 452 1.63 5.40 -3.48
N VAL A 453 1.33 6.41 -2.67
CA VAL A 453 2.25 7.51 -2.37
C VAL A 453 2.47 7.67 -0.87
N SER A 454 3.68 8.02 -0.49
CA SER A 454 4.03 8.60 0.80
C SER A 454 4.79 9.90 0.59
N LEU A 455 4.62 10.85 1.51
CA LEU A 455 5.24 12.16 1.47
C LEU A 455 5.99 12.39 2.78
N GLN A 456 7.27 12.76 2.71
CA GLN A 456 8.14 12.91 3.87
C GLN A 456 8.78 14.29 3.90
N LYS A 457 8.81 14.94 5.08
CA LYS A 457 9.41 16.28 5.24
C LYS A 457 10.86 16.29 4.76
N ARG A 458 11.22 17.26 3.92
CA ARG A 458 12.62 17.61 3.63
C ARG A 458 12.97 18.86 4.42
N THR A 459 13.99 18.76 5.26
CA THR A 459 14.43 19.86 6.12
C THR A 459 15.80 20.37 5.70
N ASN A 460 16.07 21.66 5.98
CA ASN A 460 17.40 22.24 5.85
C ASN A 460 18.26 21.98 7.10
N ASP A 461 19.52 22.45 7.10
CA ASP A 461 20.45 22.34 8.23
C ASP A 461 19.94 23.00 9.54
N LEU A 462 18.93 23.88 9.46
CA LEU A 462 18.30 24.54 10.60
C LEU A 462 17.08 23.76 11.12
N GLY A 463 16.70 22.67 10.47
CA GLY A 463 15.52 21.87 10.79
C GLY A 463 14.20 22.44 10.25
N GLU A 464 14.26 23.48 9.41
CA GLU A 464 13.07 24.08 8.81
C GLU A 464 12.63 23.25 7.60
N THR A 465 11.32 23.02 7.43
CA THR A 465 10.76 22.37 6.25
C THR A 465 11.00 23.23 5.02
N VAL A 466 11.62 22.67 3.98
CA VAL A 466 11.91 23.33 2.69
C VAL A 466 11.25 22.64 1.50
N GLY A 467 10.45 21.62 1.75
CA GLY A 467 9.77 20.80 0.75
C GLY A 467 9.51 19.40 1.28
N ALA A 468 9.30 18.45 0.38
CA ALA A 468 9.08 17.06 0.74
C ALA A 468 9.64 16.09 -0.30
N TRP A 469 10.03 14.90 0.18
CA TRP A 469 10.35 13.76 -0.66
C TRP A 469 9.08 12.96 -0.94
N VAL A 470 8.84 12.68 -2.22
CA VAL A 470 7.77 11.81 -2.68
C VAL A 470 8.33 10.41 -2.85
N VAL A 471 7.59 9.42 -2.37
CA VAL A 471 7.89 7.99 -2.57
C VAL A 471 6.68 7.32 -3.17
N VAL A 472 6.85 6.61 -4.29
CA VAL A 472 5.78 5.97 -5.04
C VAL A 472 6.14 4.52 -5.35
N VAL A 473 5.15 3.63 -5.21
CA VAL A 473 5.15 2.30 -5.82
C VAL A 473 3.97 2.17 -6.78
N ALA A 474 4.17 1.49 -7.91
CA ALA A 474 3.12 1.19 -8.89
C ALA A 474 3.29 -0.21 -9.48
N GLU A 475 2.19 -0.83 -9.91
CA GLU A 475 2.21 -2.09 -10.65
C GLU A 475 2.22 -1.81 -12.15
N GLU A 476 3.04 -2.49 -12.94
CA GLU A 476 3.05 -2.36 -14.41
C GLU A 476 3.00 -3.71 -15.10
N SER A 477 2.22 -3.81 -16.18
CA SER A 477 2.26 -4.99 -17.06
C SER A 477 3.60 -5.09 -17.79
N LYS A 478 4.03 -6.30 -18.17
CA LYS A 478 5.35 -6.51 -18.78
C LYS A 478 5.35 -6.13 -20.27
N GLY A 479 4.22 -6.25 -20.95
CA GLY A 479 4.04 -5.76 -22.32
C GLY A 479 4.82 -6.57 -23.37
N LEU A 480 5.15 -7.82 -23.04
CA LEU A 480 5.96 -8.74 -23.85
C LEU A 480 5.13 -9.80 -24.59
N GLY A 481 3.80 -9.73 -24.56
CA GLY A 481 2.91 -10.87 -24.89
C GLY A 481 3.00 -11.43 -26.31
N ARG A 482 3.74 -10.75 -27.20
CA ARG A 482 4.08 -11.27 -28.54
C ARG A 482 5.21 -12.31 -28.50
N PHE A 483 6.10 -12.21 -27.52
CA PHE A 483 7.31 -13.02 -27.43
C PHE A 483 7.10 -14.13 -26.41
N GLY A 484 7.73 -15.27 -26.67
CA GLY A 484 7.80 -16.37 -25.73
C GLY A 484 9.19 -16.95 -25.64
N TYR A 485 9.36 -17.93 -24.76
CA TYR A 485 10.53 -18.76 -24.64
C TYR A 485 10.15 -20.22 -24.91
N GLN A 486 11.11 -21.03 -25.35
CA GLN A 486 10.89 -22.47 -25.45
C GLN A 486 10.93 -23.11 -24.06
N VAL A 487 9.93 -23.92 -23.73
CA VAL A 487 9.84 -24.59 -22.42
C VAL A 487 11.01 -25.55 -22.19
N ASP A 488 11.41 -26.28 -23.24
CA ASP A 488 12.54 -27.23 -23.20
C ASP A 488 13.93 -26.57 -23.35
N SER A 489 13.99 -25.27 -23.65
CA SER A 489 15.23 -24.52 -23.90
C SER A 489 14.99 -23.02 -23.67
N PRO A 490 14.87 -22.59 -22.40
CA PRO A 490 14.44 -21.23 -22.05
C PRO A 490 15.36 -20.12 -22.56
N ASP A 491 16.61 -20.45 -22.93
CA ASP A 491 17.57 -19.56 -23.59
C ASP A 491 17.21 -19.22 -25.04
N THR A 492 16.20 -19.88 -25.61
CA THR A 492 15.78 -19.73 -27.01
C THR A 492 14.45 -19.00 -27.08
N THR A 493 14.45 -17.86 -27.77
CA THR A 493 13.22 -17.12 -28.06
C THR A 493 12.28 -17.95 -28.94
N CYS A 494 10.98 -17.73 -28.72
CA CYS A 494 9.92 -18.29 -29.53
C CYS A 494 9.16 -17.18 -30.25
N ASP A 495 9.10 -17.31 -31.58
CA ASP A 495 8.50 -16.32 -32.48
C ASP A 495 6.96 -16.33 -32.48
N ASP A 496 6.33 -17.44 -32.05
CA ASP A 496 4.87 -17.63 -32.10
C ASP A 496 4.36 -18.45 -30.90
N PRO A 497 4.31 -17.84 -29.69
CA PRO A 497 3.87 -18.53 -28.48
C PRO A 497 2.39 -18.95 -28.52
N ASP A 498 1.57 -18.36 -29.38
CA ASP A 498 0.15 -18.70 -29.51
C ASP A 498 -0.09 -20.01 -30.29
N ASN A 499 0.86 -20.44 -31.12
CA ASN A 499 0.69 -21.58 -32.03
C ASN A 499 1.75 -22.68 -31.85
N ASP A 500 2.78 -22.48 -31.02
CA ASP A 500 3.78 -23.48 -30.69
C ASP A 500 3.55 -24.05 -29.28
N GLU A 501 3.21 -25.34 -29.20
CA GLU A 501 2.96 -26.05 -27.94
C GLU A 501 4.20 -26.13 -27.04
N ASN A 502 5.41 -25.91 -27.58
CA ASN A 502 6.66 -25.86 -26.81
C ASN A 502 7.03 -24.43 -26.38
N CYS A 503 6.14 -23.46 -26.54
CA CYS A 503 6.40 -22.07 -26.20
C CYS A 503 5.54 -21.57 -25.06
N ALA A 504 6.15 -20.83 -24.15
CA ALA A 504 5.48 -20.13 -23.08
C ALA A 504 5.66 -18.63 -23.23
N VAL A 505 4.57 -17.89 -22.97
CA VAL A 505 4.51 -16.44 -23.15
C VAL A 505 5.44 -15.74 -22.15
N ALA A 506 6.22 -14.77 -22.63
CA ALA A 506 7.14 -13.99 -21.79
C ALA A 506 6.44 -12.95 -20.90
N ASP A 507 5.17 -12.63 -21.21
CA ASP A 507 4.33 -11.65 -20.53
C ASP A 507 3.33 -12.32 -19.59
N ILE A 508 3.82 -12.72 -18.42
CA ILE A 508 2.97 -13.27 -17.37
C ILE A 508 2.89 -12.28 -16.21
N GLY A 509 1.73 -11.67 -16.03
CA GLY A 509 1.40 -10.83 -14.88
C GLY A 509 1.99 -9.41 -14.92
N LYS A 510 2.56 -8.97 -13.80
CA LYS A 510 3.01 -7.59 -13.56
C LYS A 510 4.32 -7.54 -12.78
N ASN A 511 4.96 -6.39 -12.83
CA ASN A 511 6.11 -6.00 -12.01
C ASN A 511 5.72 -4.87 -11.07
N VAL A 512 6.46 -4.74 -9.97
CA VAL A 512 6.32 -3.60 -9.04
C VAL A 512 7.49 -2.64 -9.25
N TRP A 513 7.16 -1.39 -9.53
CA TRP A 513 8.10 -0.31 -9.83
C TRP A 513 8.12 0.73 -8.72
N TYR A 514 9.29 1.31 -8.49
CA TYR A 514 9.58 2.27 -7.43
C TYR A 514 10.11 3.60 -7.97
N PHE A 515 9.61 4.70 -7.40
CA PHE A 515 10.00 6.06 -7.73
C PHE A 515 10.21 6.86 -6.46
N SER A 516 11.24 7.73 -6.44
CA SER A 516 11.35 8.75 -5.41
C SER A 516 12.03 10.01 -5.94
N PHE A 517 11.44 11.16 -5.62
CA PHE A 517 11.81 12.47 -6.18
C PHE A 517 11.32 13.61 -5.27
N ASP A 518 11.78 14.83 -5.53
CA ASP A 518 11.30 16.05 -4.85
C ASP A 518 9.86 16.36 -5.26
N MET A 519 8.98 16.67 -4.30
CA MET A 519 7.60 17.12 -4.52
C MET A 519 7.49 18.24 -5.55
N GLY A 520 8.53 19.07 -5.67
CA GLY A 520 8.58 20.19 -6.58
C GLY A 520 8.15 21.49 -5.92
N SER A 521 8.27 22.56 -6.69
CA SER A 521 7.87 23.93 -6.32
C SER A 521 7.11 24.56 -7.49
N PRO A 522 6.42 25.70 -7.30
CA PRO A 522 5.75 26.37 -8.41
C PRO A 522 6.65 26.58 -9.63
N GLN A 523 7.94 26.86 -9.42
CA GLN A 523 8.95 26.94 -10.49
C GLN A 523 9.45 25.54 -10.88
N THR A 524 8.52 24.72 -11.37
CA THR A 524 8.68 23.28 -11.57
C THR A 524 9.88 22.96 -12.47
N SER A 525 10.10 23.76 -13.52
CA SER A 525 11.15 23.51 -14.50
C SER A 525 12.50 24.15 -14.15
N ALA A 526 12.58 24.90 -13.05
CA ALA A 526 13.80 25.63 -12.66
C ALA A 526 14.85 24.72 -12.01
N ASP A 527 14.42 23.65 -11.34
CA ASP A 527 15.32 22.68 -10.73
C ASP A 527 15.80 21.64 -11.75
N THR A 528 17.11 21.59 -11.92
CA THR A 528 17.82 20.72 -12.89
C THR A 528 18.57 19.59 -12.21
N SER A 529 18.43 19.44 -10.89
CA SER A 529 18.98 18.31 -10.14
C SER A 529 18.36 16.98 -10.59
N GLU A 530 19.08 15.88 -10.37
CA GLU A 530 18.58 14.52 -10.64
C GLU A 530 17.39 14.15 -9.75
N THR A 531 17.25 14.81 -8.60
CA THR A 531 16.16 14.60 -7.65
C THR A 531 14.92 15.45 -7.98
N SER A 532 15.01 16.36 -8.94
CA SER A 532 13.91 17.27 -9.28
C SER A 532 12.69 16.55 -9.83
N LEU A 533 11.50 17.13 -9.63
CA LEU A 533 10.26 16.61 -10.19
C LEU A 533 10.37 16.43 -11.71
N ALA A 534 10.79 17.47 -12.44
CA ALA A 534 10.84 17.46 -13.91
C ALA A 534 11.73 16.34 -14.48
N ARG A 535 12.84 16.00 -13.80
CA ARG A 535 13.74 14.91 -14.21
C ARG A 535 13.20 13.51 -13.91
N ASN A 536 12.21 13.40 -13.05
CA ASN A 536 11.58 12.14 -12.66
C ASN A 536 10.19 11.93 -13.28
N LEU A 537 9.69 12.86 -14.11
CA LEU A 537 8.48 12.69 -14.92
C LEU A 537 8.78 11.87 -16.18
N VAL A 538 7.75 11.18 -16.70
CA VAL A 538 7.85 10.28 -17.86
C VAL A 538 9.03 9.30 -17.71
N SER A 539 9.12 8.68 -16.54
CA SER A 539 10.21 7.81 -16.12
C SER A 539 9.80 6.34 -16.21
N GLN A 540 10.78 5.48 -16.53
CA GLN A 540 10.65 4.01 -16.46
C GLN A 540 10.47 3.52 -15.01
N GLY A 541 11.01 4.25 -14.02
CA GLY A 541 11.08 3.80 -12.64
C GLY A 541 12.16 2.76 -12.39
N ASN A 542 12.12 2.11 -11.23
CA ASN A 542 13.09 1.08 -10.83
C ASN A 542 12.38 -0.20 -10.36
N LEU A 543 12.83 -1.37 -10.82
CA LEU A 543 12.18 -2.66 -10.56
C LEU A 543 12.48 -3.17 -9.13
N LEU A 544 11.43 -3.46 -8.34
CA LEU A 544 11.58 -3.96 -6.96
C LEU A 544 11.66 -5.49 -6.84
N ASN A 545 10.83 -6.20 -7.63
CA ASN A 545 10.80 -7.65 -7.59
C ASN A 545 12.03 -8.24 -8.30
N GLN A 546 12.49 -9.38 -7.80
CA GLN A 546 13.63 -10.09 -8.37
C GLN A 546 13.31 -10.71 -9.74
N PRO A 547 14.35 -10.99 -10.56
CA PRO A 547 14.24 -11.95 -11.66
C PRO A 547 13.76 -13.32 -11.21
N GLU A 548 13.11 -14.03 -12.14
CA GLU A 548 12.56 -15.35 -11.88
C GLU A 548 13.66 -16.40 -11.74
N ILE A 549 13.53 -17.23 -10.71
CA ILE A 549 14.34 -18.43 -10.51
C ILE A 549 13.52 -19.61 -11.03
N ASP A 550 14.12 -20.42 -11.90
CA ASP A 550 13.49 -21.63 -12.40
C ASP A 550 13.34 -22.64 -11.26
N TRP A 551 12.10 -22.92 -10.88
CA TRP A 551 11.78 -23.86 -9.82
C TRP A 551 12.32 -25.27 -10.07
N ARG A 552 12.59 -25.63 -11.34
CA ARG A 552 13.08 -26.96 -11.75
C ARG A 552 14.58 -27.13 -11.59
N THR A 553 15.33 -26.03 -11.66
CA THR A 553 16.80 -26.05 -11.70
C THR A 553 17.44 -25.26 -10.55
N GLY A 554 16.68 -24.38 -9.90
CA GLY A 554 17.20 -23.44 -8.91
C GLY A 554 18.02 -22.30 -9.52
N GLU A 555 18.13 -22.23 -10.85
CA GLU A 555 18.93 -21.22 -11.55
C GLU A 555 18.08 -20.04 -12.01
N THR A 556 18.67 -18.85 -12.07
CA THR A 556 18.01 -17.67 -12.65
C THR A 556 17.82 -17.87 -14.15
N TYR A 557 16.62 -17.59 -14.65
CA TYR A 557 16.39 -17.58 -16.11
C TYR A 557 17.32 -16.57 -16.80
N PRO A 558 17.91 -16.92 -17.96
CA PRO A 558 18.74 -15.98 -18.69
C PRO A 558 17.91 -14.79 -19.20
N PRO A 559 18.52 -13.60 -19.36
CA PRO A 559 17.83 -12.45 -19.91
C PRO A 559 17.54 -12.65 -21.41
N MET A 560 16.43 -12.08 -21.86
CA MET A 560 16.13 -11.95 -23.29
C MET A 560 16.81 -10.70 -23.84
N ASN A 561 17.41 -10.82 -25.03
CA ASN A 561 17.94 -9.66 -25.73
C ASN A 561 16.88 -9.08 -26.67
N THR A 562 16.64 -7.77 -26.60
CA THR A 562 15.65 -7.12 -27.47
C THR A 562 16.00 -7.21 -28.95
N MET A 563 17.26 -7.53 -29.31
CA MET A 563 17.71 -7.80 -30.68
C MET A 563 16.98 -8.98 -31.31
N ASP A 564 16.70 -10.02 -30.53
CA ASP A 564 15.96 -11.20 -30.97
C ASP A 564 14.44 -11.01 -30.84
N MET A 565 14.00 -9.84 -30.36
CA MET A 565 12.59 -9.50 -30.16
C MET A 565 12.14 -8.45 -31.18
N TRP A 566 12.42 -7.18 -30.92
CA TRP A 566 12.02 -6.06 -31.77
C TRP A 566 13.14 -5.60 -32.70
N ASP A 567 14.40 -5.85 -32.33
CA ASP A 567 15.61 -5.29 -32.93
C ASP A 567 15.58 -3.75 -33.05
N PHE A 568 15.92 -3.06 -31.95
CA PHE A 568 15.87 -1.62 -31.86
C PHE A 568 17.05 -0.93 -32.58
N GLN A 569 17.01 -0.93 -33.90
CA GLN A 569 17.97 -0.22 -34.75
C GLN A 569 17.52 1.22 -35.00
N GLY A 570 18.25 2.19 -34.44
CA GLY A 570 17.96 3.62 -34.57
C GLY A 570 18.12 4.14 -35.99
N ALA A 571 17.33 5.14 -36.37
CA ALA A 571 17.46 5.84 -37.65
C ALA A 571 18.84 6.53 -37.79
N SER A 572 19.47 6.88 -36.66
CA SER A 572 20.85 7.39 -36.61
C SER A 572 21.93 6.31 -36.84
N GLY A 573 21.56 5.02 -36.87
CA GLY A 573 22.47 3.88 -36.88
C GLY A 573 22.99 3.47 -35.50
N THR A 574 22.41 4.02 -34.44
CA THR A 574 22.68 3.63 -33.04
C THR A 574 21.92 2.34 -32.71
N ASP A 575 22.58 1.44 -31.98
CA ASP A 575 21.97 0.20 -31.47
C ASP A 575 21.37 0.49 -30.10
N TYR A 576 20.05 0.36 -29.97
CA TYR A 576 19.30 0.58 -28.73
C TYR A 576 18.82 -0.74 -28.10
N ASN A 577 19.42 -1.86 -28.47
CA ASN A 577 19.07 -3.14 -27.88
C ASN A 577 19.63 -3.30 -26.45
N PHE A 578 18.85 -3.92 -25.57
CA PHE A 578 19.18 -4.17 -24.17
C PHE A 578 18.66 -5.54 -23.70
N GLU A 579 19.03 -5.91 -22.49
CA GLU A 579 18.64 -7.17 -21.85
C GLU A 579 17.42 -6.98 -20.94
N ILE A 580 16.45 -7.90 -21.00
CA ILE A 580 15.27 -7.91 -20.13
C ILE A 580 15.22 -9.25 -19.39
N TYR A 581 15.20 -9.20 -18.07
CA TYR A 581 15.03 -10.38 -17.24
C TYR A 581 13.56 -10.78 -17.15
N ARG A 582 13.32 -12.08 -17.21
CA ARG A 582 12.05 -12.68 -16.82
C ARG A 582 11.85 -12.49 -15.32
N SER A 583 10.62 -12.26 -14.91
CA SER A 583 10.23 -12.13 -13.51
C SER A 583 8.95 -12.92 -13.24
N GLU A 584 8.73 -13.29 -11.98
CA GLU A 584 7.45 -13.82 -11.51
C GLU A 584 6.36 -12.73 -11.52
N ILE A 585 5.14 -13.07 -11.12
CA ILE A 585 4.06 -12.09 -11.02
C ILE A 585 4.16 -11.35 -9.70
N ALA A 586 4.60 -10.10 -9.72
CA ALA A 586 4.61 -9.22 -8.55
C ALA A 586 3.47 -8.19 -8.62
N ARG A 587 2.68 -8.06 -7.54
CA ARG A 587 1.47 -7.23 -7.50
C ARG A 587 1.13 -6.76 -6.09
N ARG A 588 0.15 -5.86 -5.98
CA ARG A 588 -0.42 -5.31 -4.74
C ARG A 588 0.61 -4.60 -3.87
N GLY A 589 1.45 -3.74 -4.47
CA GLY A 589 2.47 -2.99 -3.73
C GLY A 589 1.91 -2.22 -2.52
N SER A 590 2.62 -2.29 -1.40
CA SER A 590 2.37 -1.56 -0.17
C SER A 590 3.64 -0.86 0.30
N LEU A 591 3.49 0.34 0.85
CA LEU A 591 4.59 1.24 1.14
C LEU A 591 4.62 1.61 2.62
N LEU A 592 5.66 1.18 3.33
CA LEU A 592 5.94 1.60 4.70
C LEU A 592 7.08 2.59 4.64
N VAL A 593 6.85 3.85 5.03
CA VAL A 593 7.87 4.90 4.99
C VAL A 593 7.83 5.68 6.28
N GLN A 594 9.01 6.08 6.77
CA GLN A 594 9.15 6.95 7.93
C GLN A 594 10.05 8.16 7.62
N PRO A 595 9.99 9.23 8.43
CA PRO A 595 10.90 10.38 8.27
C PRO A 595 12.37 9.96 8.43
N GLN A 596 13.27 10.57 7.66
CA GLN A 596 14.71 10.34 7.73
C GLN A 596 15.26 10.52 9.17
N ALA A 597 14.76 11.53 9.90
CA ALA A 597 15.15 11.75 11.29
C ALA A 597 14.85 10.53 12.19
N SER A 598 13.67 9.92 12.05
CA SER A 598 13.30 8.71 12.80
C SER A 598 14.15 7.50 12.40
N ALA A 599 14.46 7.35 11.11
CA ALA A 599 15.36 6.30 10.65
C ALA A 599 16.78 6.44 11.24
N ASN A 600 17.31 7.66 11.27
CA ASN A 600 18.62 7.98 11.85
C ASN A 600 18.67 7.79 13.37
N GLU A 601 17.56 8.04 14.06
CA GLU A 601 17.45 7.81 15.50
C GLU A 601 17.44 6.33 15.88
N GLY A 602 16.87 5.45 15.04
CA GLY A 602 16.92 4.00 15.27
C GLY A 602 18.33 3.42 15.08
N GLY A 603 19.06 3.90 14.07
CA GLY A 603 20.42 3.45 13.80
C GLY A 603 20.52 2.33 12.76
N ALA A 604 19.42 1.62 12.43
CA ALA A 604 19.37 0.80 11.21
C ALA A 604 19.19 1.64 9.93
N ASN A 605 18.88 2.94 10.07
CA ASN A 605 18.65 3.89 8.97
C ASN A 605 17.61 3.44 7.93
N LEU A 606 16.67 2.56 8.30
CA LEU A 606 15.60 2.10 7.41
C LEU A 606 14.62 3.23 7.11
N THR A 607 14.62 3.74 5.88
CA THR A 607 13.72 4.82 5.46
C THR A 607 12.42 4.30 4.86
N ALA A 608 12.48 3.17 4.14
CA ALA A 608 11.30 2.50 3.60
C ALA A 608 11.42 0.97 3.63
N LEU A 609 10.29 0.30 3.89
CA LEU A 609 10.10 -1.12 3.62
C LEU A 609 8.96 -1.26 2.62
N THR A 610 9.27 -1.72 1.41
CA THR A 610 8.27 -1.92 0.36
C THR A 610 7.83 -3.36 0.35
N LEU A 611 6.52 -3.61 0.44
CA LEU A 611 5.94 -4.96 0.42
C LEU A 611 5.20 -5.20 -0.90
N PHE A 612 5.18 -6.44 -1.36
CA PHE A 612 4.40 -6.84 -2.52
C PHE A 612 4.06 -8.33 -2.46
N LYS A 613 3.01 -8.72 -3.18
CA LYS A 613 2.61 -10.12 -3.34
C LYS A 613 3.28 -10.72 -4.57
N GLN A 614 3.93 -11.88 -4.46
CA GLN A 614 4.65 -12.54 -5.56
C GLN A 614 4.31 -14.03 -5.69
N GLY A 615 4.17 -14.54 -6.91
CA GLY A 615 3.97 -15.97 -7.19
C GLY A 615 4.06 -16.32 -8.67
N LEU A 616 4.19 -17.61 -9.00
CA LEU A 616 4.25 -18.12 -10.38
C LEU A 616 2.89 -18.12 -11.07
N LEU A 617 1.83 -18.49 -10.34
CA LEU A 617 0.50 -18.66 -10.91
C LEU A 617 -0.27 -17.34 -11.06
N GLN A 618 -0.94 -17.21 -12.20
CA GLN A 618 -1.85 -16.10 -12.47
C GLN A 618 -3.09 -16.13 -11.56
N GLN A 619 -3.81 -15.00 -11.55
CA GLN A 619 -5.17 -14.80 -11.02
C GLN A 619 -5.56 -15.60 -9.78
N GLY A 620 -5.52 -14.95 -8.61
CA GLY A 620 -5.96 -15.56 -7.35
C GLY A 620 -5.07 -16.67 -6.79
N GLY A 621 -4.15 -17.21 -7.60
CA GLY A 621 -3.25 -18.32 -7.29
C GLY A 621 -2.35 -18.15 -6.06
N PRO A 622 -1.64 -19.23 -5.69
CA PRO A 622 -0.63 -19.24 -4.63
C PRO A 622 0.35 -18.09 -4.78
N ALA A 623 0.68 -17.45 -3.67
CA ALA A 623 1.61 -16.35 -3.65
C ALA A 623 1.89 -15.84 -2.23
N ASP A 624 3.13 -15.39 -2.07
CA ASP A 624 3.73 -14.93 -0.82
C ASP A 624 3.76 -13.40 -0.70
N ILE A 625 4.01 -12.92 0.52
CA ILE A 625 4.29 -11.52 0.84
C ILE A 625 5.80 -11.33 0.91
N MET A 626 6.34 -10.61 -0.07
CA MET A 626 7.75 -10.28 -0.17
C MET A 626 8.02 -8.86 0.33
N GLY A 627 9.23 -8.60 0.83
CA GLY A 627 9.68 -7.30 1.34
C GLY A 627 11.06 -6.88 0.84
N ARG A 628 11.25 -5.58 0.61
CA ARG A 628 12.53 -4.95 0.23
C ARG A 628 12.82 -3.75 1.13
N ARG A 629 14.06 -3.66 1.62
CA ARG A 629 14.55 -2.62 2.54
C ARG A 629 15.25 -1.50 1.77
N ILE A 630 14.91 -0.26 2.07
CA ILE A 630 15.62 0.94 1.61
C ILE A 630 16.21 1.61 2.85
N VAL A 631 17.53 1.71 2.90
CA VAL A 631 18.28 2.23 4.05
C VAL A 631 19.12 3.42 3.64
N ASP A 632 19.06 4.51 4.40
CA ASP A 632 19.87 5.70 4.13
C ASP A 632 21.34 5.45 4.46
N ALA A 633 22.05 4.86 3.49
CA ALA A 633 23.49 4.62 3.51
C ALA A 633 24.29 5.80 2.92
N GLY A 634 23.61 6.88 2.53
CA GLY A 634 24.24 8.05 1.90
C GLY A 634 24.64 7.84 0.43
N ALA A 635 24.05 6.87 -0.26
CA ALA A 635 24.33 6.62 -1.68
C ALA A 635 23.65 7.65 -2.62
N SER A 636 22.66 8.39 -2.12
CA SER A 636 21.98 9.49 -2.82
C SER A 636 21.69 10.64 -1.85
N GLU A 637 21.49 11.86 -2.40
CA GLU A 637 20.96 13.00 -1.62
C GLU A 637 19.53 12.72 -1.14
N ASN A 638 18.75 12.01 -1.94
CA ASN A 638 17.42 11.58 -1.56
C ASN A 638 17.54 10.32 -0.67
N PRO A 639 17.17 10.38 0.63
CA PRO A 639 17.30 9.24 1.54
C PRO A 639 16.37 8.08 1.20
N TYR A 640 15.38 8.31 0.32
CA TYR A 640 14.43 7.32 -0.18
C TYR A 640 14.75 6.85 -1.60
N ASP A 641 15.93 7.18 -2.14
CA ASP A 641 16.32 6.79 -3.50
C ASP A 641 16.40 5.26 -3.67
N PHE A 642 16.13 4.74 -4.87
CA PHE A 642 16.32 3.32 -5.16
C PHE A 642 17.80 2.88 -5.03
N SER A 643 18.76 3.78 -5.21
CA SER A 643 20.17 3.53 -4.92
C SER A 643 20.43 3.12 -3.46
N ASN A 644 19.51 3.41 -2.54
CA ASN A 644 19.55 3.00 -1.15
C ASN A 644 18.89 1.62 -0.89
N LEU A 645 18.45 0.91 -1.93
CA LEU A 645 17.92 -0.45 -1.81
C LEU A 645 19.02 -1.40 -1.34
N VAL A 646 18.76 -2.16 -0.27
CA VAL A 646 19.67 -3.19 0.23
C VAL A 646 19.75 -4.33 -0.79
N CYS A 647 20.95 -4.55 -1.33
CA CYS A 647 21.26 -5.58 -2.31
C CYS A 647 22.77 -5.82 -2.42
N GLU A 648 23.20 -7.04 -2.09
CA GLU A 648 24.56 -7.55 -2.23
C GLU A 648 24.89 -7.83 -3.71
N TYR A 649 24.07 -8.63 -4.41
CA TYR A 649 24.30 -8.96 -5.82
C TYR A 649 23.35 -8.19 -6.76
N ARG A 650 23.94 -7.42 -7.67
CA ARG A 650 23.23 -6.45 -8.52
C ARG A 650 23.84 -6.31 -9.90
N LEU A 651 22.99 -6.07 -10.89
CA LEU A 651 23.38 -5.89 -12.31
C LEU A 651 23.00 -4.51 -12.83
N PHE A 652 23.70 -4.05 -13.87
CA PHE A 652 23.46 -2.78 -14.60
C PHE A 652 23.53 -1.48 -13.77
N ASN A 653 24.27 -1.46 -12.66
CA ASN A 653 24.38 -0.26 -11.79
C ASN A 653 25.17 0.89 -12.42
N ASP A 654 25.85 0.64 -13.54
CA ASP A 654 26.58 1.64 -14.32
C ASP A 654 25.68 2.40 -15.32
N GLY A 655 24.38 2.11 -15.32
CA GLY A 655 23.42 2.68 -16.27
C GLY A 655 23.55 2.12 -17.67
N SER A 656 24.20 0.96 -17.86
CA SER A 656 24.35 0.36 -19.19
C SER A 656 23.03 -0.15 -19.79
N ASN A 657 21.98 -0.30 -18.98
CA ASN A 657 20.68 -0.80 -19.41
C ASN A 657 19.59 0.27 -19.17
N PRO A 658 18.97 0.82 -20.22
CA PRO A 658 17.98 1.88 -20.09
C PRO A 658 16.65 1.40 -19.47
N TYR A 659 16.37 0.10 -19.46
CA TYR A 659 15.19 -0.48 -18.82
C TYR A 659 15.37 -0.63 -17.30
N TYR A 660 16.63 -0.69 -16.83
CA TYR A 660 17.00 -0.75 -15.41
C TYR A 660 17.91 0.45 -15.08
N PRO A 661 17.37 1.69 -15.02
CA PRO A 661 18.18 2.91 -14.98
C PRO A 661 19.10 3.02 -13.75
N LYS A 662 18.72 2.40 -12.62
CA LYS A 662 19.55 2.31 -11.41
C LYS A 662 19.99 0.87 -11.10
N GLY A 663 19.95 -0.02 -12.09
CA GLY A 663 20.24 -1.43 -11.94
C GLY A 663 19.08 -2.28 -11.42
N ILE A 664 19.34 -3.57 -11.24
CA ILE A 664 18.40 -4.58 -10.76
C ILE A 664 19.03 -5.38 -9.62
N CYS A 665 18.23 -5.68 -8.60
CA CYS A 665 18.65 -6.52 -7.48
C CYS A 665 18.38 -8.00 -7.77
N MET A 666 19.42 -8.83 -7.63
CA MET A 666 19.37 -10.27 -7.88
C MET A 666 19.17 -11.08 -6.58
N ASP A 667 19.37 -10.46 -5.43
CA ASP A 667 19.17 -11.14 -4.14
C ASP A 667 17.71 -11.45 -3.88
N PRO A 668 17.41 -12.52 -3.12
CA PRO A 668 16.06 -12.80 -2.65
C PRO A 668 15.45 -11.62 -1.91
N ALA A 669 14.18 -11.33 -2.23
CA ALA A 669 13.38 -10.46 -1.37
C ALA A 669 13.00 -11.20 -0.09
N ILE A 670 12.73 -10.46 1.00
CA ILE A 670 12.39 -11.07 2.29
C ILE A 670 11.00 -11.70 2.18
N ASN A 671 10.89 -13.03 2.28
CA ASN A 671 9.63 -13.75 2.27
C ASN A 671 9.00 -13.76 3.68
N LEU A 672 7.99 -12.91 3.89
CA LEU A 672 7.33 -12.72 5.18
C LEU A 672 6.23 -13.74 5.45
N SER A 673 5.72 -14.44 4.43
CA SER A 673 4.69 -15.48 4.60
C SER A 673 5.23 -16.89 4.43
N GLY A 674 6.46 -17.06 3.95
CA GLY A 674 7.08 -18.35 3.71
C GLY A 674 6.93 -19.31 4.88
N VAL A 675 6.58 -20.55 4.56
CA VAL A 675 6.39 -21.67 5.49
C VAL A 675 7.01 -22.93 4.91
N THR A 676 7.36 -23.87 5.78
CA THR A 676 7.79 -25.21 5.40
C THR A 676 6.67 -26.21 5.71
N PRO A 677 6.13 -26.93 4.71
CA PRO A 677 5.21 -28.06 4.93
C PRO A 677 5.81 -29.15 5.82
N GLN A 678 4.99 -29.78 6.66
CA GLN A 678 5.43 -30.85 7.57
C GLN A 678 4.59 -32.13 7.40
N GLN A 679 3.28 -31.98 7.34
CA GLN A 679 2.36 -33.10 7.11
C GLN A 679 1.25 -32.67 6.18
N CYS A 680 0.95 -33.56 5.23
CA CYS A 680 -0.05 -33.34 4.22
C CYS A 680 -0.94 -34.58 4.13
N ALA A 681 -2.13 -34.39 3.59
CA ALA A 681 -3.09 -35.43 3.32
C ALA A 681 -3.66 -35.23 1.92
N SER A 682 -4.07 -36.34 1.29
CA SER A 682 -4.81 -36.27 0.03
C SER A 682 -6.08 -35.43 0.22
N GLY A 683 -6.42 -34.61 -0.76
CA GLY A 683 -7.63 -33.80 -0.76
C GLY A 683 -7.36 -32.30 -0.84
N GLY A 684 -6.39 -31.86 -1.66
CA GLY A 684 -6.16 -30.43 -1.89
C GLY A 684 -7.29 -29.75 -2.66
N GLY A 685 -8.24 -30.50 -3.23
CA GLY A 685 -9.52 -29.99 -3.72
C GLY A 685 -9.67 -29.96 -5.25
N GLY A 686 -10.85 -29.57 -5.73
CA GLY A 686 -11.20 -29.41 -7.17
C GLY A 686 -11.60 -30.70 -7.90
N ASP A 687 -12.14 -30.53 -9.12
CA ASP A 687 -12.43 -31.63 -10.04
C ASP A 687 -11.10 -32.18 -10.62
N ASN A 688 -10.89 -33.49 -10.53
CA ASN A 688 -9.63 -34.20 -10.91
C ASN A 688 -8.47 -34.05 -9.91
N ASP A 689 -8.75 -33.90 -8.62
CA ASP A 689 -7.75 -34.03 -7.55
C ASP A 689 -6.98 -35.38 -7.66
N THR A 690 -5.66 -35.28 -7.85
CA THR A 690 -4.70 -36.39 -7.94
C THR A 690 -3.67 -36.38 -6.80
N SER A 691 -3.90 -35.56 -5.77
CA SER A 691 -3.06 -35.46 -4.58
C SER A 691 -2.79 -36.82 -3.93
N ASP A 692 -1.58 -36.99 -3.39
CA ASP A 692 -1.08 -38.29 -2.94
C ASP A 692 -0.79 -38.37 -1.43
N GLY A 693 -0.98 -37.27 -0.73
CA GLY A 693 -0.76 -37.10 0.71
C GLY A 693 0.67 -36.78 1.09
N ASN A 694 1.57 -36.57 0.14
CA ASN A 694 2.94 -36.17 0.42
C ASN A 694 3.06 -34.66 0.35
N CYS A 695 3.76 -34.05 1.30
CA CYS A 695 4.02 -32.62 1.18
C CYS A 695 5.03 -32.35 0.07
N PRO A 696 4.91 -31.18 -0.60
CA PRO A 696 5.99 -30.65 -1.41
C PRO A 696 7.26 -30.59 -0.57
N THR A 697 8.33 -31.17 -1.11
CA THR A 697 9.66 -31.14 -0.51
C THR A 697 10.59 -30.39 -1.42
N ILE A 698 11.63 -29.82 -0.82
CA ILE A 698 12.70 -29.16 -1.53
C ILE A 698 13.96 -29.98 -1.31
N ASP A 699 14.74 -30.21 -2.36
CA ASP A 699 16.03 -30.91 -2.23
C ASP A 699 17.21 -29.95 -1.99
N GLY A 700 18.43 -30.48 -1.99
CA GLY A 700 19.63 -29.70 -1.70
C GLY A 700 19.94 -28.60 -2.72
N ASP A 701 19.28 -28.64 -3.88
CA ASP A 701 19.44 -27.70 -4.98
C ASP A 701 18.34 -26.61 -4.94
N GLY A 702 17.45 -26.64 -3.94
CA GLY A 702 16.36 -25.69 -3.81
C GLY A 702 15.15 -26.00 -4.67
N ILE A 703 15.07 -27.18 -5.31
CA ILE A 703 14.03 -27.56 -6.27
C ILE A 703 12.81 -28.18 -5.58
N ALA A 704 11.61 -27.71 -5.91
CA ALA A 704 10.36 -28.28 -5.41
C ALA A 704 10.04 -29.66 -6.05
N SER A 705 9.59 -30.61 -5.23
CA SER A 705 9.27 -31.99 -5.67
C SER A 705 8.01 -32.08 -6.51
N ASP A 706 7.10 -31.13 -6.32
CA ASP A 706 5.83 -31.03 -7.02
C ASP A 706 5.89 -29.82 -7.93
N ASP A 707 5.27 -29.93 -9.11
CA ASP A 707 5.17 -28.83 -10.05
C ASP A 707 4.26 -27.74 -9.44
N PRO A 708 4.80 -26.55 -9.11
CA PRO A 708 4.00 -25.46 -8.54
C PRO A 708 2.94 -24.93 -9.53
N GLU A 709 3.02 -25.30 -10.81
CA GLU A 709 2.06 -24.94 -11.84
C GLU A 709 0.94 -26.01 -12.02
N ASP A 710 1.12 -27.25 -11.56
CA ASP A 710 0.10 -28.32 -11.63
C ASP A 710 -0.77 -28.39 -10.38
N GLN A 711 -1.88 -27.65 -10.42
CA GLN A 711 -2.82 -27.57 -9.31
C GLN A 711 -3.55 -28.91 -9.03
N ASN A 712 -3.48 -29.92 -9.89
CA ASN A 712 -4.17 -31.20 -9.68
C ASN A 712 -3.45 -32.09 -8.68
N VAL A 713 -2.15 -31.89 -8.47
CA VAL A 713 -1.36 -32.67 -7.51
C VAL A 713 -1.31 -32.03 -6.13
N PHE A 714 -1.85 -30.82 -5.97
CA PHE A 714 -1.78 -30.10 -4.70
C PHE A 714 -2.44 -30.87 -3.57
N ASP A 715 -1.68 -31.08 -2.50
CA ASP A 715 -2.12 -31.75 -1.29
C ASP A 715 -2.78 -30.80 -0.29
N LYS A 716 -3.54 -31.36 0.65
CA LYS A 716 -4.03 -30.64 1.82
C LYS A 716 -2.90 -30.58 2.85
N MET A 717 -2.29 -29.42 3.04
CA MET A 717 -1.38 -29.13 4.14
C MET A 717 -2.14 -29.19 5.48
N GLU A 718 -1.72 -30.10 6.36
CA GLU A 718 -2.30 -30.29 7.70
C GLU A 718 -1.43 -29.66 8.78
N PHE A 719 -0.10 -29.77 8.64
CA PHE A 719 0.89 -29.16 9.53
C PHE A 719 1.95 -28.41 8.74
N TRP A 720 2.37 -27.27 9.29
CA TRP A 720 3.43 -26.42 8.78
C TRP A 720 4.24 -25.81 9.91
N ILE A 721 5.38 -25.25 9.54
CA ILE A 721 6.22 -24.45 10.42
C ILE A 721 6.72 -23.22 9.66
N GLN A 722 6.86 -22.10 10.35
CA GLN A 722 7.63 -20.96 9.83
C GLN A 722 9.00 -20.94 10.48
N CYS A 723 10.02 -20.77 9.66
CA CYS A 723 11.41 -20.94 10.03
C CYS A 723 12.20 -19.63 9.94
N PRO A 724 12.02 -18.64 10.82
CA PRO A 724 12.82 -17.41 10.79
C PRO A 724 14.23 -17.60 11.38
N GLY A 725 14.72 -18.84 11.50
CA GLY A 725 15.91 -19.20 12.28
C GLY A 725 15.62 -19.62 13.73
N SER A 726 14.37 -20.00 14.05
CA SER A 726 13.98 -20.48 15.38
C SER A 726 14.59 -21.85 15.73
N PRO A 727 14.68 -22.27 17.01
CA PRO A 727 15.21 -23.60 17.38
C PRO A 727 14.40 -24.78 16.86
N GLU A 728 13.13 -24.57 16.53
CA GLU A 728 12.28 -25.54 15.86
C GLU A 728 12.78 -25.80 14.42
N CYS A 729 13.48 -24.83 13.84
CA CYS A 729 14.22 -24.96 12.59
C CYS A 729 15.41 -25.89 12.82
N GLY A 730 15.25 -27.18 12.55
CA GLY A 730 16.22 -28.17 12.99
C GLY A 730 15.64 -29.49 13.46
N GLY A 731 14.35 -29.51 13.83
CA GLY A 731 13.68 -30.71 14.31
C GLY A 731 13.23 -31.62 13.17
N ASP A 732 12.86 -31.02 12.05
CA ASP A 732 12.43 -31.70 10.83
C ASP A 732 13.55 -31.72 9.77
N ALA A 733 13.53 -32.73 8.90
CA ALA A 733 14.57 -32.90 7.88
C ALA A 733 14.51 -31.83 6.79
N LEU A 734 13.31 -31.39 6.40
CA LEU A 734 13.12 -30.36 5.38
C LEU A 734 13.53 -29.00 5.95
N SER A 735 13.06 -28.67 7.15
CA SER A 735 13.46 -27.44 7.84
C SER A 735 14.98 -27.36 8.13
N GLN A 736 15.64 -28.49 8.41
CA GLN A 736 17.11 -28.53 8.53
C GLN A 736 17.83 -28.22 7.21
N ALA A 737 17.25 -28.62 6.09
CA ALA A 737 17.83 -28.39 4.77
C ALA A 737 17.68 -26.93 4.33
N LEU A 738 16.50 -26.34 4.59
CA LEU A 738 16.17 -24.96 4.20
C LEU A 738 16.78 -23.91 5.13
N GLY A 739 16.87 -24.21 6.43
CA GLY A 739 17.36 -23.23 7.40
C GLY A 739 16.30 -22.15 7.67
N SER A 740 16.61 -20.90 7.31
CA SER A 740 15.64 -19.81 7.41
C SER A 740 14.72 -19.84 6.19
N ASN A 741 13.45 -19.46 6.35
CA ASN A 741 12.49 -19.35 5.24
C ASN A 741 12.18 -17.89 4.85
N LEU A 742 13.01 -16.96 5.31
CA LEU A 742 12.90 -15.54 5.00
C LEU A 742 13.49 -15.17 3.63
N ASP A 743 14.23 -16.07 3.00
CA ASP A 743 14.85 -15.95 1.69
C ASP A 743 14.29 -16.98 0.68
N ASP A 744 13.29 -17.75 1.11
CA ASP A 744 12.58 -18.73 0.29
C ASP A 744 11.94 -18.05 -0.93
N GLN A 745 12.08 -18.69 -2.09
CA GLN A 745 11.36 -18.28 -3.30
C GLN A 745 9.86 -18.52 -3.13
N SER A 746 9.03 -17.78 -3.88
CA SER A 746 7.57 -17.82 -3.73
C SER A 746 6.94 -19.19 -4.00
N TRP A 747 7.65 -20.08 -4.70
CA TRP A 747 7.22 -21.42 -5.07
C TRP A 747 7.76 -22.53 -4.14
N TYR A 748 8.51 -22.17 -3.09
CA TYR A 748 9.00 -23.15 -2.11
C TYR A 748 7.84 -23.85 -1.38
N ASN A 749 6.74 -23.12 -1.16
CA ASN A 749 5.47 -23.71 -0.75
C ASN A 749 4.36 -23.32 -1.74
N PRO A 750 4.05 -24.15 -2.75
CA PRO A 750 3.03 -23.82 -3.74
C PRO A 750 1.60 -23.98 -3.24
N LEU A 751 1.39 -24.50 -2.02
CA LEU A 751 0.06 -24.83 -1.51
C LEU A 751 -0.65 -23.63 -0.87
N ASP A 752 0.08 -22.62 -0.43
CA ASP A 752 -0.46 -21.56 0.41
C ASP A 752 -0.82 -20.29 -0.37
N VAL A 753 -1.45 -19.36 0.34
CA VAL A 753 -1.78 -18.05 -0.23
C VAL A 753 -1.83 -16.99 0.86
N ALA A 754 -1.20 -15.85 0.60
CA ALA A 754 -1.30 -14.67 1.43
C ALA A 754 -2.05 -13.52 0.74
N LYS A 755 -2.81 -12.70 1.49
CA LYS A 755 -3.46 -11.48 1.01
C LYS A 755 -3.51 -10.38 2.08
N GLY A 756 -3.97 -9.19 1.72
CA GLY A 756 -4.25 -8.11 2.68
C GLY A 756 -3.03 -7.56 3.42
N HIS A 757 -1.82 -7.65 2.86
CA HIS A 757 -0.61 -7.26 3.59
C HIS A 757 -0.53 -5.74 3.82
N ARG A 758 -0.09 -5.37 5.02
CA ARG A 758 0.05 -3.98 5.50
C ARG A 758 1.16 -3.95 6.57
N GLY A 759 1.80 -2.82 6.79
CA GLY A 759 2.63 -2.63 7.99
C GLY A 759 2.94 -1.19 8.38
N TYR A 760 3.57 -0.99 9.53
CA TYR A 760 4.07 0.31 9.94
C TYR A 760 5.49 0.21 10.46
N MET A 761 6.16 1.36 10.50
CA MET A 761 7.52 1.47 10.99
C MET A 761 7.64 2.63 11.97
N TRP A 762 8.49 2.45 12.96
CA TRP A 762 8.93 3.50 13.86
C TRP A 762 10.35 3.18 14.30
N GLN A 763 11.30 4.04 13.94
CA GLN A 763 12.73 3.77 14.14
C GLN A 763 13.08 2.39 13.56
N ASP A 764 13.63 1.47 14.37
CA ASP A 764 13.98 0.12 13.91
C ASP A 764 12.83 -0.90 14.06
N MET A 765 11.73 -0.50 14.69
CA MET A 765 10.56 -1.37 14.83
C MET A 765 9.80 -1.41 13.52
N VAL A 766 9.56 -2.64 13.05
CA VAL A 766 8.73 -2.92 11.89
C VAL A 766 7.65 -3.90 12.31
N VAL A 767 6.39 -3.61 12.00
CA VAL A 767 5.28 -4.54 12.17
C VAL A 767 4.62 -4.76 10.83
N VAL A 768 4.49 -6.02 10.43
CA VAL A 768 3.79 -6.42 9.21
C VAL A 768 2.68 -7.37 9.57
N MET A 769 1.52 -7.21 8.96
CA MET A 769 0.42 -8.15 9.05
C MET A 769 -0.06 -8.56 7.66
N TYR A 770 -0.69 -9.73 7.59
CA TYR A 770 -1.29 -10.27 6.39
C TYR A 770 -2.30 -11.36 6.75
N ALA A 771 -3.27 -11.57 5.86
CA ALA A 771 -4.15 -12.74 5.91
C ALA A 771 -3.46 -13.90 5.19
N TRP A 772 -3.45 -15.11 5.75
CA TRP A 772 -2.80 -16.27 5.13
C TRP A 772 -3.62 -17.55 5.32
N SER A 773 -3.56 -18.43 4.33
CA SER A 773 -4.19 -19.75 4.35
C SER A 773 -3.20 -20.82 3.87
N PRO A 774 -3.07 -21.98 4.56
CA PRO A 774 -2.17 -23.06 4.16
C PRO A 774 -2.61 -23.81 2.90
N ASN A 775 -3.88 -23.69 2.51
CA ASN A 775 -4.48 -24.46 1.43
C ASN A 775 -5.24 -23.54 0.47
N TRP A 776 -4.53 -22.92 -0.47
CA TRP A 776 -5.10 -22.02 -1.48
C TRP A 776 -6.31 -22.62 -2.20
N LYS A 777 -6.16 -23.82 -2.76
CA LYS A 777 -7.19 -24.44 -3.61
C LYS A 777 -8.47 -24.75 -2.84
N ARG A 778 -8.37 -25.18 -1.58
CA ARG A 778 -9.53 -25.40 -0.72
C ARG A 778 -10.15 -24.08 -0.26
N ASN A 779 -9.33 -23.08 0.02
CA ASN A 779 -9.77 -21.75 0.42
C ASN A 779 -10.55 -21.05 -0.71
N ALA A 780 -10.18 -21.27 -1.97
CA ALA A 780 -10.87 -20.70 -3.14
C ALA A 780 -12.34 -21.14 -3.27
N VAL A 781 -12.74 -22.22 -2.58
CA VAL A 781 -14.10 -22.78 -2.57
C VAL A 781 -14.66 -22.91 -1.14
N GLY A 782 -14.23 -22.02 -0.23
CA GLY A 782 -14.76 -21.94 1.14
C GLY A 782 -14.47 -23.15 2.06
N ASN A 783 -13.60 -24.06 1.64
CA ASN A 783 -13.26 -25.30 2.36
C ASN A 783 -12.00 -25.21 3.23
N ASP A 784 -11.33 -24.06 3.21
CA ASP A 784 -10.35 -23.58 4.19
C ASP A 784 -10.55 -22.07 4.35
N ARG A 785 -9.82 -21.40 5.25
CA ARG A 785 -9.97 -19.99 5.58
C ARG A 785 -8.64 -19.25 5.62
N TYR A 786 -8.72 -17.94 5.52
CA TYR A 786 -7.67 -17.03 5.94
C TYR A 786 -7.71 -16.79 7.44
N ASP A 787 -6.54 -16.86 8.08
CA ASP A 787 -6.30 -16.37 9.43
C ASP A 787 -5.41 -15.10 9.37
N LEU A 788 -5.44 -14.26 10.41
CA LEU A 788 -4.66 -13.02 10.47
C LEU A 788 -3.31 -13.28 11.14
N TYR A 789 -2.23 -13.00 10.40
CA TYR A 789 -0.85 -13.17 10.86
C TYR A 789 -0.15 -11.84 11.07
N ILE A 790 0.70 -11.77 12.09
CA ILE A 790 1.54 -10.59 12.40
C ILE A 790 3.00 -11.02 12.62
N ARG A 791 3.94 -10.31 11.98
CA ARG A 791 5.39 -10.41 12.17
C ARG A 791 5.96 -9.09 12.65
N ARG A 792 7.05 -9.17 13.42
CA ARG A 792 7.72 -8.01 14.01
C ARG A 792 9.23 -8.11 13.88
N SER A 793 9.86 -6.95 13.70
CA SER A 793 11.30 -6.76 13.69
C SER A 793 11.66 -5.57 14.57
N PHE A 794 12.86 -5.59 15.14
CA PHE A 794 13.36 -4.54 16.05
C PHE A 794 14.75 -4.03 15.64
N ASP A 795 15.20 -4.36 14.43
CA ASP A 795 16.53 -4.02 13.90
C ASP A 795 16.48 -3.50 12.45
N GLY A 796 15.36 -2.86 12.07
CA GLY A 796 15.18 -2.32 10.74
C GLY A 796 14.90 -3.38 9.67
N GLY A 797 14.29 -4.50 10.04
CA GLY A 797 13.84 -5.55 9.14
C GLY A 797 14.91 -6.58 8.80
N ARG A 798 16.03 -6.63 9.54
CA ARG A 798 17.11 -7.61 9.31
C ARG A 798 16.75 -8.95 9.93
N THR A 799 16.18 -8.95 11.12
CA THR A 799 15.72 -10.15 11.82
C THR A 799 14.29 -10.01 12.33
N TRP A 800 13.59 -11.14 12.41
CA TRP A 800 12.18 -11.20 12.81
C TRP A 800 12.05 -11.98 14.11
N THR A 801 11.81 -11.27 15.21
CA THR A 801 11.98 -11.79 16.57
C THR A 801 10.82 -11.42 17.49
N THR A 802 10.77 -12.06 18.66
CA THR A 802 10.02 -11.54 19.80
C THR A 802 10.63 -10.22 20.28
N THR A 803 9.91 -9.48 21.13
CA THR A 803 10.43 -8.26 21.76
C THR A 803 11.78 -8.54 22.46
N PRO A 804 12.86 -7.82 22.13
CA PRO A 804 14.16 -8.01 22.76
C PRO A 804 14.14 -7.66 24.25
N ALA A 805 14.99 -8.32 25.05
CA ALA A 805 15.09 -8.02 26.49
C ALA A 805 15.48 -6.56 26.77
N GLY A 806 16.26 -5.93 25.88
CA GLY A 806 16.63 -4.52 25.97
C GLY A 806 15.44 -3.57 25.74
N TRP A 807 14.41 -4.03 25.02
CA TRP A 807 13.15 -3.33 24.77
C TRP A 807 12.09 -3.65 25.86
N GLY A 808 12.45 -4.42 26.88
CA GLY A 808 11.54 -4.84 27.96
C GLY A 808 10.87 -6.20 27.73
N GLY A 809 11.21 -6.91 26.65
CA GLY A 809 10.65 -8.22 26.35
C GLY A 809 10.95 -9.28 27.41
N ALA A 810 9.95 -10.10 27.73
CA ALA A 810 10.05 -11.20 28.69
C ALA A 810 10.03 -12.60 28.05
N GLY A 811 9.82 -12.67 26.74
CA GLY A 811 9.40 -13.91 26.07
C GLY A 811 7.88 -14.03 26.02
N THR A 812 7.40 -14.95 25.21
CA THR A 812 6.00 -14.99 24.78
C THR A 812 5.71 -16.30 24.06
N SER A 813 4.44 -16.70 24.01
CA SER A 813 3.98 -17.92 23.36
C SER A 813 3.15 -17.58 22.13
N THR A 814 3.31 -18.35 21.05
CA THR A 814 2.52 -18.23 19.82
C THR A 814 1.83 -19.55 19.55
N CYS A 815 0.52 -19.53 19.32
CA CYS A 815 -0.29 -20.73 19.07
C CYS A 815 -0.85 -20.75 17.65
N GLU A 816 -0.96 -21.94 17.07
CA GLU A 816 -1.53 -22.18 15.75
C GLU A 816 -2.56 -23.31 15.80
N PHE A 817 -3.64 -23.18 15.03
CA PHE A 817 -4.62 -24.26 14.83
C PHE A 817 -4.34 -24.97 13.52
N MET A 818 -3.78 -26.19 13.64
CA MET A 818 -3.41 -27.03 12.52
C MET A 818 -4.67 -27.54 11.77
N ARG A 819 -4.50 -27.93 10.50
CA ARG A 819 -5.61 -28.35 9.62
C ARG A 819 -5.84 -29.87 9.64
N ASP A 820 -5.43 -30.56 10.69
CA ASP A 820 -5.49 -32.02 10.86
C ASP A 820 -6.85 -32.55 11.37
N GLY A 821 -7.76 -31.66 11.74
CA GLY A 821 -9.15 -31.99 12.12
C GLY A 821 -10.09 -32.20 10.93
N GLU A 822 -11.20 -32.92 11.15
CA GLU A 822 -12.30 -33.02 10.17
C GLU A 822 -12.99 -31.66 9.97
N ASN A 823 -13.03 -30.85 11.03
CA ASN A 823 -13.51 -29.48 11.04
C ASN A 823 -12.57 -28.56 11.84
N ALA A 824 -12.77 -27.25 11.73
CA ALA A 824 -11.90 -26.25 12.36
C ALA A 824 -11.79 -26.36 13.89
N ASN A 825 -12.80 -26.91 14.56
CA ASN A 825 -12.82 -27.04 16.03
C ASN A 825 -12.09 -28.30 16.52
N GLU A 826 -11.79 -29.22 15.62
CA GLU A 826 -11.06 -30.46 15.90
C GLU A 826 -9.57 -30.37 15.56
N GLY A 827 -9.13 -29.26 14.95
CA GLY A 827 -7.72 -29.01 14.65
C GLY A 827 -6.86 -28.96 15.91
N THR A 828 -5.68 -29.57 15.83
CA THR A 828 -4.71 -29.57 16.93
C THR A 828 -4.17 -28.15 17.13
N GLN A 829 -4.28 -27.63 18.36
CA GLN A 829 -3.59 -26.39 18.74
C GLN A 829 -2.14 -26.69 19.13
N VAL A 830 -1.19 -26.09 18.43
CA VAL A 830 0.25 -26.18 18.72
C VAL A 830 0.72 -24.82 19.21
N CYS A 831 1.33 -24.78 20.40
CA CYS A 831 1.89 -23.55 20.96
C CYS A 831 3.40 -23.68 21.13
N THR A 832 4.12 -22.65 20.69
CA THR A 832 5.58 -22.56 20.77
C THR A 832 5.96 -21.41 21.69
N ASP A 833 6.89 -21.67 22.62
CA ASP A 833 7.39 -20.68 23.58
C ASP A 833 8.70 -20.09 23.10
N TYR A 834 8.77 -18.76 23.04
CA TYR A 834 9.94 -18.01 22.59
C TYR A 834 10.52 -17.19 23.75
N ALA A 835 11.84 -17.24 23.91
CA ALA A 835 12.54 -16.31 24.79
C ALA A 835 12.52 -14.88 24.20
N ALA A 836 12.81 -13.88 25.02
CA ALA A 836 12.93 -12.49 24.56
C ALA A 836 14.07 -12.34 23.51
N GLY A 837 13.77 -11.66 22.40
CA GLY A 837 14.68 -11.48 21.27
C GLY A 837 15.00 -12.76 20.49
N ALA A 838 14.26 -13.85 20.69
CA ALA A 838 14.43 -15.07 19.91
C ALA A 838 13.74 -14.92 18.53
N PRO A 839 14.29 -15.50 17.46
CA PRO A 839 13.61 -15.57 16.16
C PRO A 839 12.22 -16.17 16.31
N GLU A 840 11.23 -15.49 15.74
CA GLU A 840 9.81 -15.77 16.02
C GLU A 840 9.00 -15.94 14.74
N GLN A 841 8.25 -17.04 14.66
CA GLN A 841 7.26 -17.24 13.60
C GLN A 841 6.21 -16.12 13.58
N ALA A 842 5.54 -15.92 12.44
CA ALA A 842 4.37 -15.07 12.39
C ALA A 842 3.28 -15.60 13.35
N ARG A 843 2.62 -14.67 14.02
CA ARG A 843 1.57 -14.97 14.98
C ARG A 843 0.22 -14.98 14.31
N ASN A 844 -0.48 -16.11 14.29
CA ASN A 844 -1.92 -16.12 14.04
C ASN A 844 -2.62 -15.43 15.21
N VAL A 845 -3.03 -14.17 15.05
CA VAL A 845 -3.65 -13.39 16.12
C VAL A 845 -5.16 -13.55 16.18
N SER A 846 -5.81 -13.86 15.06
CA SER A 846 -7.27 -14.01 14.99
C SER A 846 -7.77 -15.28 15.65
N GLN A 847 -6.98 -16.37 15.62
CA GLN A 847 -7.33 -17.68 16.16
C GLN A 847 -8.77 -18.10 15.78
N LEU A 848 -9.17 -17.89 14.53
CA LEU A 848 -10.56 -18.07 14.15
C LEU A 848 -10.98 -19.52 14.45
N GLN A 849 -12.19 -19.70 14.96
CA GLN A 849 -12.80 -21.02 15.16
C GLN A 849 -14.20 -21.00 14.57
N SER A 850 -14.71 -22.15 14.16
CA SER A 850 -16.09 -22.21 13.66
C SER A 850 -17.05 -22.14 14.84
N SER A 851 -18.21 -21.48 14.66
CA SER A 851 -19.20 -21.40 15.73
C SER A 851 -19.58 -22.78 16.27
N GLU A 852 -19.95 -22.86 17.55
CA GLU A 852 -20.05 -24.09 18.38
C GLU A 852 -20.90 -25.26 17.82
N ASN A 853 -21.54 -25.15 16.66
CA ASN A 853 -22.40 -26.20 16.10
C ASN A 853 -22.32 -26.37 14.56
N GLY A 854 -21.32 -25.81 13.87
CA GLY A 854 -21.15 -25.94 12.41
C GLY A 854 -19.92 -26.79 12.01
N PRO A 855 -20.03 -27.73 11.06
CA PRO A 855 -18.92 -28.61 10.65
C PRO A 855 -17.89 -27.98 9.68
N THR A 856 -17.92 -26.66 9.44
CA THR A 856 -17.17 -26.00 8.35
C THR A 856 -16.30 -24.83 8.80
N TYR A 857 -15.28 -24.48 8.00
CA TYR A 857 -14.48 -23.26 8.06
C TYR A 857 -15.31 -22.01 7.72
N LYS A 858 -16.37 -21.75 8.51
CA LYS A 858 -17.38 -20.74 8.17
C LYS A 858 -16.84 -19.31 8.11
N PHE A 859 -15.90 -18.96 8.98
CA PHE A 859 -15.37 -17.60 9.07
C PHE A 859 -13.99 -17.51 8.44
N THR A 860 -13.73 -16.41 7.74
CA THR A 860 -12.47 -16.09 7.09
C THR A 860 -12.11 -14.62 7.30
N ILE A 861 -10.83 -14.27 7.20
CA ILE A 861 -10.38 -12.87 7.21
C ILE A 861 -10.47 -12.28 5.79
N LEU A 862 -11.12 -11.13 5.67
CA LEU A 862 -11.25 -10.41 4.39
C LEU A 862 -10.18 -9.33 4.26
N ASP A 863 -10.31 -8.23 5.01
CA ASP A 863 -9.41 -7.09 4.96
C ASP A 863 -8.91 -6.69 6.36
N PRO A 864 -7.65 -7.01 6.70
CA PRO A 864 -7.06 -6.58 7.95
C PRO A 864 -6.52 -5.14 7.85
N ARG A 865 -6.70 -4.35 8.92
CA ARG A 865 -6.23 -2.96 9.05
C ARG A 865 -5.57 -2.72 10.42
N TYR A 866 -4.54 -1.89 10.50
CA TYR A 866 -4.08 -1.30 11.76
C TYR A 866 -4.04 0.22 11.59
N ALA A 867 -3.92 0.95 12.69
CA ALA A 867 -3.78 2.40 12.67
C ALA A 867 -2.29 2.78 12.78
N PRO A 868 -1.57 3.02 11.67
CA PRO A 868 -0.27 3.66 11.73
C PRO A 868 -0.50 5.15 11.98
N ASP A 869 -0.17 5.65 13.17
CA ASP A 869 -0.03 7.09 13.35
C ASP A 869 1.43 7.41 13.73
N PRO A 870 2.18 8.17 12.91
CA PRO A 870 3.57 8.50 13.19
C PRO A 870 3.72 9.42 14.42
N PRO A 871 4.89 9.39 15.06
CA PRO A 871 5.08 9.74 16.45
C PRO A 871 4.91 11.24 16.68
N THR A 872 4.09 11.57 17.66
CA THR A 872 3.90 12.87 18.32
C THR A 872 2.95 13.88 17.67
N MET A 873 2.14 14.49 18.53
CA MET A 873 1.50 15.78 18.31
C MET A 873 2.58 16.87 18.36
N ALA A 874 2.55 17.85 17.46
CA ALA A 874 3.46 19.01 17.52
C ALA A 874 3.25 19.84 18.81
N THR A 875 2.14 19.63 19.51
CA THR A 875 1.62 20.46 20.59
C THR A 875 1.77 19.83 21.99
N ILE A 876 2.77 18.97 22.25
CA ILE A 876 3.00 18.45 23.62
C ILE A 876 3.21 19.59 24.64
N ASP A 877 3.65 20.78 24.18
CA ASP A 877 3.79 21.99 25.01
C ASP A 877 2.49 22.80 25.22
N ASP A 878 1.37 22.38 24.61
CA ASP A 878 0.05 23.00 24.80
C ASP A 878 -0.48 22.70 26.21
N PRO A 879 -0.95 23.70 27.00
CA PRO A 879 -1.57 23.44 28.30
C PRO A 879 -2.78 22.50 28.26
N ASP A 880 -3.42 22.35 27.10
CA ASP A 880 -4.56 21.46 26.86
C ASP A 880 -4.14 20.06 26.37
N ALA A 881 -2.83 19.85 26.15
CA ALA A 881 -2.27 18.54 25.81
C ALA A 881 -2.54 17.54 26.93
N ASP A 882 -2.76 16.30 26.52
CA ASP A 882 -3.03 15.18 27.38
C ASP A 882 -1.84 14.22 27.35
N PRO A 883 -0.97 14.23 28.37
CA PRO A 883 0.23 13.39 28.38
C PRO A 883 -0.06 11.90 28.19
N ASP A 884 -1.24 11.43 28.64
CA ASP A 884 -1.64 10.03 28.51
C ASP A 884 -2.09 9.66 27.10
N SER A 885 -2.55 10.63 26.30
CA SER A 885 -3.02 10.41 24.91
C SER A 885 -2.03 10.90 23.85
N ASP A 886 -1.25 11.94 24.13
CA ASP A 886 -0.49 12.72 23.14
C ASP A 886 1.02 12.42 23.13
N VAL A 887 1.54 11.82 24.20
CA VAL A 887 2.92 11.32 24.22
C VAL A 887 2.95 9.99 23.48
N PHE A 888 3.79 9.90 22.44
CA PHE A 888 3.87 8.71 21.61
C PHE A 888 4.33 7.48 22.41
N ASN A 889 3.65 6.35 22.20
CA ASN A 889 4.02 5.07 22.82
C ASN A 889 4.14 3.98 21.73
N PRO A 890 5.36 3.57 21.36
CA PRO A 890 5.60 2.57 20.31
C PRO A 890 5.17 1.16 20.69
N SER A 891 4.97 0.89 21.98
CA SER A 891 4.60 -0.44 22.47
C SER A 891 3.11 -0.76 22.28
N ARG A 892 2.30 0.25 21.89
CA ARG A 892 0.85 0.14 21.73
C ARG A 892 0.42 0.49 20.31
N PHE A 893 -0.44 -0.34 19.71
CA PHE A 893 -1.08 -0.07 18.42
C PHE A 893 -2.38 -0.86 18.28
N PHE A 894 -3.29 -0.42 17.41
CA PHE A 894 -4.58 -1.10 17.20
C PHE A 894 -4.57 -1.97 15.96
N VAL A 895 -5.16 -3.16 16.08
CA VAL A 895 -5.47 -4.05 14.96
C VAL A 895 -6.98 -4.16 14.85
N VAL A 896 -7.51 -3.97 13.65
CA VAL A 896 -8.91 -4.17 13.30
C VAL A 896 -8.98 -5.08 12.08
N TYR A 897 -9.85 -6.06 12.07
CA TYR A 897 -10.03 -6.91 10.90
C TYR A 897 -11.50 -7.19 10.63
N GLU A 898 -11.79 -7.39 9.35
CA GLU A 898 -13.08 -7.78 8.86
C GLU A 898 -13.18 -9.31 8.75
N THR A 899 -14.32 -9.84 9.19
CA THR A 899 -14.66 -11.26 9.04
C THR A 899 -15.64 -11.44 7.90
N GLY A 900 -15.52 -12.53 7.15
CA GLY A 900 -16.44 -12.89 6.06
C GLY A 900 -17.13 -14.25 6.26
N ASP A 901 -18.27 -14.44 5.61
CA ASP A 901 -18.95 -15.73 5.49
C ASP A 901 -18.32 -16.54 4.34
N ASN A 902 -17.44 -17.45 4.72
CA ASN A 902 -16.69 -18.29 3.80
C ASN A 902 -17.59 -19.29 3.03
N THR A 903 -18.87 -19.42 3.39
CA THR A 903 -19.81 -20.29 2.65
C THR A 903 -20.26 -19.68 1.32
N THR A 904 -20.03 -18.39 1.09
CA THR A 904 -20.32 -17.72 -0.18
C THR A 904 -19.11 -17.69 -1.11
N SER A 905 -17.95 -18.20 -0.69
CA SER A 905 -16.71 -18.15 -1.49
C SER A 905 -16.77 -18.93 -2.80
N ASP A 906 -17.70 -19.90 -2.92
CA ASP A 906 -17.96 -20.60 -4.19
C ASP A 906 -18.64 -19.69 -5.24
N GLU A 907 -19.27 -18.60 -4.78
CA GLU A 907 -20.01 -17.63 -5.60
C GLU A 907 -19.17 -16.36 -5.87
N GLY A 908 -18.01 -16.17 -5.23
CA GLY A 908 -17.17 -14.98 -5.34
C GLY A 908 -16.24 -14.77 -4.13
N GLU A 909 -15.94 -13.52 -3.78
CA GLU A 909 -15.35 -13.22 -2.47
C GLU A 909 -16.34 -13.56 -1.33
N ALA A 910 -15.83 -13.87 -0.14
CA ALA A 910 -16.70 -14.14 1.01
C ALA A 910 -17.48 -12.87 1.40
N GLU A 911 -18.78 -13.00 1.66
CA GLU A 911 -19.65 -11.88 2.05
C GLU A 911 -19.19 -11.31 3.40
N ALA A 912 -19.06 -9.99 3.51
CA ALA A 912 -18.59 -9.35 4.72
C ALA A 912 -19.59 -9.47 5.88
N LEU A 913 -19.07 -9.66 7.08
CA LEU A 913 -19.84 -9.79 8.31
C LEU A 913 -19.52 -8.65 9.26
N GLU A 914 -18.61 -8.87 10.21
CA GLU A 914 -18.37 -7.95 11.32
C GLU A 914 -16.91 -7.52 11.40
N LEU A 915 -16.69 -6.31 11.92
CA LEU A 915 -15.37 -5.81 12.29
C LEU A 915 -15.04 -6.20 13.74
N TYR A 916 -13.81 -6.65 13.95
CA TYR A 916 -13.24 -6.95 15.26
C TYR A 916 -12.03 -6.06 15.52
N TYR A 917 -11.79 -5.68 16.77
CA TYR A 917 -10.63 -4.88 17.17
C TYR A 917 -9.91 -5.46 18.38
N GLY A 918 -8.62 -5.15 18.50
CA GLY A 918 -7.79 -5.41 19.66
C GLY A 918 -6.61 -4.44 19.71
N ARG A 919 -6.15 -4.09 20.92
CA ARG A 919 -4.97 -3.24 21.12
C ARG A 919 -3.74 -4.09 21.41
N ALA A 920 -2.75 -4.07 20.53
CA ALA A 920 -1.43 -4.59 20.80
C ALA A 920 -0.79 -3.84 21.97
N ILE A 921 -0.14 -4.57 22.86
CA ILE A 921 0.62 -4.04 24.01
C ILE A 921 1.98 -4.74 24.10
N ASN A 922 2.94 -4.13 24.80
CA ASN A 922 4.31 -4.64 24.90
C ASN A 922 4.90 -4.99 23.53
N PHE A 923 4.79 -4.03 22.60
CA PHE A 923 5.26 -4.13 21.22
C PHE A 923 4.58 -5.26 20.42
N GLY A 924 3.35 -5.65 20.79
CA GLY A 924 2.59 -6.70 20.11
C GLY A 924 2.86 -8.11 20.59
N ASP A 925 3.42 -8.28 21.80
CA ASP A 925 3.51 -9.60 22.44
C ASP A 925 2.14 -10.12 22.88
N HIS A 926 1.20 -9.21 23.16
CA HIS A 926 -0.18 -9.50 23.59
C HIS A 926 -1.18 -8.52 22.97
N TYR A 927 -2.45 -8.90 22.93
CA TYR A 927 -3.56 -8.08 22.42
C TYR A 927 -4.66 -7.97 23.47
N GLN A 928 -5.10 -6.74 23.75
CA GLN A 928 -5.96 -6.38 24.87
C GLN A 928 -7.32 -5.82 24.41
N VAL A 929 -8.38 -6.21 25.12
CA VAL A 929 -9.68 -5.52 25.11
C VAL A 929 -10.10 -5.20 26.54
N ASP A 930 -10.49 -6.20 27.32
CA ASP A 930 -11.11 -6.00 28.63
C ASP A 930 -10.10 -6.15 29.79
N SER A 931 -9.10 -7.02 29.62
CA SER A 931 -8.09 -7.27 30.66
C SER A 931 -7.18 -6.05 30.86
N GLY A 932 -6.62 -5.88 32.05
CA GLY A 932 -5.65 -4.81 32.30
C GLY A 932 -4.29 -5.11 31.65
N GLU A 933 -3.57 -4.07 31.22
CA GLU A 933 -2.26 -4.23 30.57
C GLU A 933 -1.24 -4.95 31.46
N ASP A 934 -1.11 -4.53 32.73
CA ASP A 934 -0.25 -5.17 33.73
C ASP A 934 -0.60 -6.65 33.97
N GLU A 935 -1.88 -7.01 33.85
CA GLU A 935 -2.35 -8.38 34.02
C GLU A 935 -1.89 -9.25 32.86
N LEU A 936 -2.07 -8.78 31.62
CA LEU A 936 -1.59 -9.48 30.43
C LEU A 936 -0.07 -9.63 30.46
N VAL A 937 0.67 -8.54 30.69
CA VAL A 937 2.14 -8.57 30.76
C VAL A 937 2.64 -9.47 31.91
N GLY A 938 1.97 -9.48 33.05
CA GLY A 938 2.37 -10.25 34.22
C GLY A 938 2.00 -11.74 34.17
N LEU A 939 0.81 -12.08 33.65
CA LEU A 939 0.26 -13.45 33.67
C LEU A 939 0.56 -14.22 32.39
N CYS A 940 0.72 -13.56 31.25
CA CYS A 940 0.79 -14.20 29.93
C CYS A 940 2.22 -14.42 29.41
N THR A 941 3.23 -14.30 30.27
CA THR A 941 4.63 -14.59 29.92
C THR A 941 4.89 -16.03 29.43
N ALA A 942 3.96 -16.96 29.67
CA ALA A 942 4.01 -18.34 29.18
C ALA A 942 2.61 -18.86 28.74
N ALA A 943 1.73 -17.95 28.32
CA ALA A 943 0.40 -18.28 27.83
C ALA A 943 0.02 -17.36 26.66
N PHE A 944 -0.63 -17.93 25.65
CA PHE A 944 -1.13 -17.16 24.52
C PHE A 944 -2.36 -16.34 24.96
N CYS A 945 -2.23 -15.01 24.97
CA CYS A 945 -3.25 -14.09 25.45
C CYS A 945 -3.52 -13.00 24.40
N ASN A 946 -4.52 -13.26 23.56
CA ASN A 946 -5.03 -12.32 22.59
C ASN A 946 -6.52 -12.13 22.81
N GLU A 947 -6.93 -10.88 22.96
CA GLU A 947 -8.31 -10.47 23.07
C GLU A 947 -8.70 -9.66 21.84
N PHE A 948 -9.80 -10.06 21.22
CA PHE A 948 -10.46 -9.32 20.15
C PHE A 948 -11.96 -9.25 20.44
N ALA A 949 -12.55 -8.09 20.22
CA ALA A 949 -13.98 -7.87 20.42
C ALA A 949 -14.62 -7.23 19.20
N ARG A 950 -15.92 -7.46 19.06
CA ARG A 950 -16.73 -6.88 17.99
C ARG A 950 -16.76 -5.35 18.11
N LEU A 951 -16.42 -4.67 17.02
CA LEU A 951 -16.45 -3.20 16.91
C LEU A 951 -17.81 -2.68 16.42
N THR A 952 -18.47 -3.43 15.52
CA THR A 952 -19.75 -3.02 14.94
C THR A 952 -20.88 -3.04 15.97
N THR A 953 -21.80 -2.09 15.89
CA THR A 953 -22.96 -2.00 16.78
C THR A 953 -24.26 -2.29 16.05
N GLY A 954 -25.03 -3.28 16.51
CA GLY A 954 -26.31 -3.70 15.92
C GLY A 954 -26.45 -5.22 15.89
N SER A 955 -27.67 -5.76 15.83
CA SER A 955 -27.88 -7.21 15.71
C SER A 955 -27.92 -7.72 14.27
N ASP A 956 -28.35 -6.87 13.34
CA ASP A 956 -28.67 -7.23 11.95
C ASP A 956 -27.92 -6.28 11.00
N VAL A 957 -26.60 -6.26 11.11
CA VAL A 957 -25.71 -5.35 10.38
C VAL A 957 -24.48 -6.10 9.88
N SER A 958 -24.01 -5.73 8.68
CA SER A 958 -22.67 -6.06 8.20
C SER A 958 -21.83 -4.79 8.06
N ALA A 959 -20.52 -4.94 7.99
CA ALA A 959 -19.59 -3.81 7.95
C ALA A 959 -18.40 -4.08 7.05
N GLU A 960 -18.07 -3.09 6.24
CA GLU A 960 -17.03 -3.16 5.20
C GLU A 960 -16.18 -1.88 5.18
N GLU A 961 -14.97 -2.00 4.62
CA GLU A 961 -14.07 -0.88 4.29
C GLU A 961 -13.69 0.02 5.48
N ALA A 962 -13.25 -0.57 6.60
CA ALA A 962 -12.92 0.22 7.79
C ALA A 962 -11.76 1.20 7.56
N SER A 963 -11.82 2.43 8.06
CA SER A 963 -10.69 3.36 8.12
C SER A 963 -10.39 3.73 9.57
N LEU A 964 -9.10 3.79 9.90
CA LEU A 964 -8.63 3.86 11.28
C LEU A 964 -7.71 5.07 11.50
N ALA A 965 -7.83 5.68 12.67
CA ALA A 965 -6.84 6.58 13.25
C ALA A 965 -6.69 6.25 14.74
N MET A 966 -5.55 6.56 15.35
CA MET A 966 -5.33 6.35 16.78
C MET A 966 -4.66 7.56 17.42
N SER A 967 -4.79 7.70 18.73
CA SER A 967 -3.98 8.65 19.48
C SER A 967 -2.50 8.22 19.49
N PRO A 968 -1.54 9.16 19.62
CA PRO A 968 -0.12 8.83 19.67
C PRO A 968 0.27 7.80 20.75
N SER A 969 -0.42 7.78 21.88
CA SER A 969 -0.14 6.82 22.96
C SER A 969 -0.77 5.43 22.75
N GLY A 970 -1.60 5.27 21.72
CA GLY A 970 -2.40 4.07 21.51
C GLY A 970 -3.50 3.87 22.56
N ASP A 971 -3.93 4.92 23.27
CA ASP A 971 -5.03 4.83 24.24
C ASP A 971 -6.43 4.93 23.60
N THR A 972 -6.54 5.49 22.39
CA THR A 972 -7.82 5.77 21.72
C THR A 972 -7.77 5.33 20.27
N LEU A 973 -8.76 4.55 19.85
CA LEU A 973 -9.03 4.15 18.48
C LEU A 973 -10.23 4.93 17.94
N TYR A 974 -10.03 5.55 16.79
CA TYR A 974 -11.07 6.14 15.95
C TYR A 974 -11.25 5.27 14.72
N SER A 975 -12.46 4.75 14.50
CA SER A 975 -12.76 3.89 13.37
C SER A 975 -13.99 4.39 12.64
N VAL A 976 -13.98 4.35 11.32
CA VAL A 976 -15.17 4.54 10.47
C VAL A 976 -15.31 3.40 9.48
N TRP A 977 -16.52 3.11 9.00
CA TRP A 977 -16.79 2.04 8.03
C TRP A 977 -18.14 2.27 7.33
N ALA A 978 -18.39 1.55 6.24
CA ALA A 978 -19.72 1.44 5.64
C ALA A 978 -20.49 0.33 6.37
N GLN A 979 -21.61 0.69 7.02
CA GLN A 979 -22.43 -0.29 7.74
C GLN A 979 -23.74 -0.55 7.00
N PHE A 980 -23.91 -1.78 6.53
CA PHE A 980 -25.08 -2.24 5.81
C PHE A 980 -26.11 -2.84 6.76
N SER A 981 -27.38 -2.68 6.42
CA SER A 981 -28.48 -3.40 7.07
C SER A 981 -28.62 -4.78 6.46
N THR A 982 -28.55 -5.86 7.26
CA THR A 982 -28.79 -7.23 6.76
C THR A 982 -30.28 -7.57 6.65
N VAL A 983 -31.15 -6.63 7.02
CA VAL A 983 -32.59 -6.67 6.76
C VAL A 983 -32.95 -5.65 5.70
N GLU A 984 -33.94 -5.97 4.86
CA GLU A 984 -34.46 -5.05 3.84
C GLU A 984 -34.81 -3.71 4.50
N PRO A 985 -34.17 -2.58 4.10
CA PRO A 985 -34.39 -1.31 4.76
C PRO A 985 -35.82 -0.82 4.48
N GLU A 986 -36.47 -0.23 5.49
CA GLU A 986 -37.80 0.36 5.29
C GLU A 986 -37.73 1.51 4.26
N PRO A 987 -38.79 1.76 3.46
CA PRO A 987 -38.79 2.82 2.47
C PRO A 987 -38.42 4.19 3.07
N GLY A 988 -37.30 4.76 2.61
CA GLY A 988 -36.76 6.03 3.11
C GLY A 988 -35.59 5.91 4.10
N GLU A 989 -35.26 4.71 4.58
CA GLU A 989 -34.01 4.43 5.30
C GLU A 989 -32.88 4.13 4.29
N PRO A 990 -31.62 4.48 4.62
CA PRO A 990 -30.47 4.13 3.79
C PRO A 990 -30.19 2.62 3.79
N ILE A 991 -29.61 2.12 2.69
CA ILE A 991 -29.07 0.75 2.60
C ILE A 991 -27.85 0.60 3.52
N SER A 992 -27.00 1.62 3.52
CA SER A 992 -25.82 1.69 4.39
C SER A 992 -25.55 3.10 4.94
N ASP A 993 -24.93 3.12 6.11
CA ASP A 993 -24.52 4.35 6.82
C ASP A 993 -23.00 4.46 6.89
N ALA A 994 -22.47 5.68 6.78
CA ALA A 994 -21.09 5.97 7.16
C ALA A 994 -21.01 6.00 8.70
N ARG A 995 -20.58 4.90 9.31
CA ARG A 995 -20.50 4.75 10.77
C ARG A 995 -19.16 5.21 11.31
N TYR A 996 -19.19 5.64 12.56
CA TYR A 996 -18.03 6.02 13.36
C TYR A 996 -18.11 5.34 14.72
N ALA A 997 -16.97 4.83 15.20
CA ALA A 997 -16.77 4.46 16.59
C ALA A 997 -15.50 5.03 17.19
N ARG A 998 -15.59 5.34 18.49
CA ARG A 998 -14.46 5.63 19.37
C ARG A 998 -14.37 4.55 20.42
N VAL A 999 -13.21 3.92 20.53
CA VAL A 999 -12.83 3.03 21.63
C VAL A 999 -11.67 3.67 22.37
N TRP A 1000 -11.66 3.62 23.70
CA TRP A 1000 -10.62 4.26 24.50
C TRP A 1000 -10.27 3.44 25.74
N TYR A 1001 -9.08 3.64 26.27
CA TYR A 1001 -8.53 2.90 27.41
C TYR A 1001 -8.13 3.84 28.54
N THR A 1002 -8.14 3.30 29.75
CA THR A 1002 -7.87 4.03 31.00
C THR A 1002 -6.43 3.87 31.50
N ASP A 1003 -5.63 3.03 30.84
CA ASP A 1003 -4.23 2.80 31.19
C ASP A 1003 -3.43 4.10 31.12
N ALA A 1004 -2.62 4.36 32.15
CA ALA A 1004 -1.64 5.44 32.08
C ALA A 1004 -0.62 5.17 30.96
N ASN A 1005 -0.07 6.25 30.42
CA ASN A 1005 1.03 6.13 29.46
C ASN A 1005 2.38 6.07 30.20
N ASP A 1006 2.71 4.89 30.74
CA ASP A 1006 3.94 4.65 31.48
C ASP A 1006 5.14 4.27 30.58
N ALA A 1007 5.12 4.68 29.30
CA ALA A 1007 6.09 4.25 28.29
C ALA A 1007 7.56 4.47 28.74
N PRO A 1008 8.45 3.46 28.57
CA PRO A 1008 9.87 3.67 28.73
C PRO A 1008 10.36 4.60 27.60
N ALA A 1009 10.70 5.84 27.94
CA ALA A 1009 11.01 6.94 27.01
C ALA A 1009 12.24 6.75 26.10
N THR A 1010 12.87 5.57 26.09
CA THR A 1010 14.03 5.24 25.26
C THR A 1010 14.10 3.73 25.06
N VAL A 1011 13.96 3.27 23.83
CA VAL A 1011 14.35 1.90 23.44
C VAL A 1011 15.81 1.90 22.98
N PRO A 1012 16.53 0.77 23.06
CA PRO A 1012 17.88 0.69 22.51
C PRO A 1012 17.88 0.77 20.98
N ASP A 1013 18.76 1.62 20.45
CA ASP A 1013 19.12 1.68 19.03
C ASP A 1013 19.54 0.29 18.51
N ALA A 1014 19.14 -0.03 17.28
CA ALA A 1014 19.73 -1.16 16.58
C ALA A 1014 21.24 -0.91 16.35
N PRO A 1015 22.06 -1.97 16.32
CA PRO A 1015 23.43 -1.85 15.87
C PRO A 1015 23.48 -1.23 14.46
N VAL A 1016 24.29 -0.20 14.31
CA VAL A 1016 24.65 0.31 12.98
C VAL A 1016 25.46 -0.77 12.28
N GLU A 1017 24.88 -1.33 11.23
CA GLU A 1017 25.56 -2.25 10.32
C GLU A 1017 25.58 -1.63 8.94
N ASP A 1018 26.68 -1.88 8.22
CA ASP A 1018 26.88 -1.41 6.85
C ASP A 1018 26.13 -2.37 5.92
N ASP A 1019 24.88 -2.03 5.58
CA ASP A 1019 24.07 -2.79 4.63
C ASP A 1019 24.60 -2.52 3.21
N PRO A 1020 24.86 -3.54 2.38
CA PRO A 1020 25.28 -3.31 0.99
C PRO A 1020 24.10 -2.72 0.22
N VAL A 1021 24.22 -1.49 -0.29
CA VAL A 1021 23.16 -0.86 -1.09
C VAL A 1021 23.56 -0.74 -2.55
N ILE A 1022 22.56 -0.68 -3.44
CA ILE A 1022 22.77 -0.60 -4.89
C ILE A 1022 23.74 0.50 -5.32
N GLY A 1023 23.62 1.67 -4.70
CA GLY A 1023 24.42 2.85 -5.04
C GLY A 1023 25.85 2.83 -4.50
N ASP A 1024 26.26 1.80 -3.75
CA ASP A 1024 27.63 1.70 -3.28
C ASP A 1024 28.60 1.44 -4.45
N PRO A 1025 29.84 1.97 -4.40
CA PRO A 1025 30.84 1.71 -5.43
C PRO A 1025 31.55 0.34 -5.30
N GLY A 1026 31.06 -0.58 -4.45
CA GLY A 1026 31.71 -1.85 -4.13
C GLY A 1026 31.86 -2.80 -5.32
N GLU A 1027 32.97 -3.54 -5.39
CA GLU A 1027 33.16 -4.63 -6.35
C GLU A 1027 32.18 -5.75 -5.99
N GLY A 1028 31.14 -5.95 -6.81
CA GLY A 1028 30.20 -7.06 -6.64
C GLY A 1028 30.94 -8.38 -6.58
N THR A 1029 30.78 -9.12 -5.48
CA THR A 1029 31.15 -10.53 -5.42
C THR A 1029 30.10 -11.29 -6.24
N PRO A 1030 30.47 -11.97 -7.33
CA PRO A 1030 29.55 -12.89 -7.97
C PRO A 1030 29.14 -13.97 -6.95
N PRO A 1031 27.96 -14.59 -7.11
CA PRO A 1031 27.52 -15.67 -6.23
C PRO A 1031 28.61 -16.76 -6.16
N PRO A 1032 28.67 -17.54 -5.07
CA PRO A 1032 29.56 -18.69 -5.02
C PRO A 1032 29.20 -19.59 -6.22
N ALA A 1033 30.10 -19.70 -7.18
CA ALA A 1033 29.97 -20.73 -8.21
C ALA A 1033 29.95 -22.07 -7.48
N ASP A 1034 28.89 -22.83 -7.70
CA ASP A 1034 28.79 -24.18 -7.18
C ASP A 1034 29.99 -24.98 -7.70
N ASP A 1035 30.80 -25.53 -6.78
CA ASP A 1035 32.01 -26.30 -7.08
C ASP A 1035 31.59 -27.68 -7.62
N GLY A 1036 31.06 -27.67 -8.84
CA GLY A 1036 30.37 -28.80 -9.46
C GLY A 1036 30.88 -29.12 -10.85
N ASP A 1037 32.20 -29.24 -11.08
CA ASP A 1037 32.66 -30.01 -12.25
C ASP A 1037 34.03 -30.70 -12.03
N PRO A 1038 34.13 -32.02 -12.26
CA PRO A 1038 35.38 -32.74 -12.13
C PRO A 1038 36.21 -32.60 -13.41
N ALA A 1039 37.37 -31.94 -13.27
CA ALA A 1039 38.61 -32.19 -14.00
C ALA A 1039 38.48 -32.57 -15.49
N ALA A 1040 38.49 -31.57 -16.37
CA ALA A 1040 38.94 -31.76 -17.75
C ALA A 1040 40.48 -31.69 -17.83
N ASP A 1041 41.02 -32.79 -18.35
CA ASP A 1041 42.42 -33.16 -18.53
C ASP A 1041 43.20 -32.23 -19.48
N ASP A 1042 44.52 -32.23 -19.27
CA ASP A 1042 45.57 -31.41 -19.87
C ASP A 1042 45.61 -31.35 -21.41
N GLY A 1043 46.02 -30.19 -21.94
CA GLY A 1043 46.89 -30.16 -23.12
C GLY A 1043 46.89 -28.89 -23.97
N GLY A 1044 47.98 -28.11 -23.93
CA GLY A 1044 48.43 -27.36 -25.12
C GLY A 1044 49.07 -25.99 -24.89
N ASP A 1045 50.38 -26.01 -24.65
CA ASP A 1045 51.37 -24.93 -24.68
C ASP A 1045 51.36 -24.07 -25.97
N SER A 1046 51.39 -22.73 -25.86
CA SER A 1046 52.44 -21.86 -26.47
C SER A 1046 52.08 -20.35 -26.52
N ASP A 1047 52.96 -19.55 -25.91
CA ASP A 1047 53.47 -18.23 -26.30
C ASP A 1047 52.51 -17.12 -26.80
N SER A 1048 52.33 -16.06 -26.00
CA SER A 1048 53.10 -14.81 -26.15
C SER A 1048 52.47 -13.63 -25.39
N ASN A 1049 53.14 -13.19 -24.33
CA ASN A 1049 53.05 -11.82 -23.82
C ASN A 1049 54.10 -10.99 -24.61
N PRO A 1050 53.93 -9.65 -24.79
CA PRO A 1050 54.69 -8.80 -23.88
C PRO A 1050 54.12 -7.38 -23.62
N PHE A 1051 54.56 -6.84 -22.47
CA PHE A 1051 54.56 -5.44 -22.02
C PHE A 1051 53.28 -4.97 -21.30
N GLY A 1052 53.22 -4.79 -19.99
CA GLY A 1052 54.24 -4.79 -18.95
C GLY A 1052 54.24 -3.48 -18.15
N CYS A 1053 53.99 -3.63 -16.84
CA CYS A 1053 54.73 -3.01 -15.72
C CYS A 1053 54.62 -1.46 -15.53
N THR A 1054 54.64 -0.86 -14.35
CA THR A 1054 54.76 -1.28 -12.94
C THR A 1054 54.67 -0.02 -12.04
N THR A 1055 54.01 -0.16 -10.89
CA THR A 1055 54.35 0.24 -9.50
C THR A 1055 55.12 1.54 -9.17
N GLY A 1056 54.70 2.16 -8.05
CA GLY A 1056 55.55 3.07 -7.27
C GLY A 1056 54.96 3.64 -5.96
N SER A 1057 55.02 2.85 -4.87
CA SER A 1057 55.23 3.21 -3.43
C SER A 1057 54.24 4.15 -2.72
N GLY A 1058 53.61 3.85 -1.57
CA GLY A 1058 54.05 3.23 -0.29
C GLY A 1058 53.82 4.29 0.82
N ALA A 1059 53.22 4.09 2.01
CA ALA A 1059 53.49 3.13 3.10
C ALA A 1059 52.36 3.30 4.17
N SER A 1060 51.69 2.24 4.64
CA SER A 1060 51.93 1.38 5.83
C SER A 1060 51.44 1.90 7.21
N ALA A 1061 50.53 1.14 7.84
CA ALA A 1061 50.63 0.67 9.24
C ALA A 1061 49.70 -0.55 9.45
N ILE A 1062 50.27 -1.66 9.93
CA ILE A 1062 49.61 -2.96 10.18
C ILE A 1062 49.56 -3.20 11.69
N ASP A 1063 48.41 -3.62 12.21
CA ASP A 1063 48.20 -4.06 13.61
C ASP A 1063 48.63 -5.54 13.79
N PRO A 1064 49.50 -5.88 14.76
CA PRO A 1064 50.13 -7.20 14.90
C PRO A 1064 49.30 -8.31 15.61
N LEU A 1065 47.99 -8.16 15.85
CA LEU A 1065 47.21 -9.15 16.62
C LEU A 1065 46.56 -10.30 15.81
N LEU A 1066 46.51 -10.22 14.48
CA LEU A 1066 45.86 -11.22 13.64
C LEU A 1066 46.55 -12.62 13.54
N PRO A 1067 47.88 -12.77 13.57
CA PRO A 1067 48.50 -14.08 13.34
C PRO A 1067 48.36 -15.08 14.51
N ALA A 1068 47.99 -14.62 15.71
CA ALA A 1068 47.94 -15.46 16.90
C ALA A 1068 46.60 -16.21 17.07
N MET A 1069 45.49 -15.68 16.56
CA MET A 1069 44.18 -16.35 16.66
C MET A 1069 44.00 -17.45 15.61
N LEU A 1070 44.57 -17.28 14.41
CA LEU A 1070 44.48 -18.25 13.31
C LEU A 1070 45.16 -19.59 13.66
N LEU A 1071 46.22 -19.56 14.47
CA LEU A 1071 46.95 -20.75 14.94
C LEU A 1071 46.27 -21.47 16.12
N ALA A 1072 45.38 -20.80 16.86
CA ALA A 1072 44.60 -21.42 17.94
C ALA A 1072 43.36 -22.15 17.39
N ALA A 1073 42.71 -21.60 16.35
CA ALA A 1073 41.56 -22.22 15.69
C ALA A 1073 41.93 -23.51 14.93
N LEU A 1074 43.08 -23.55 14.26
CA LEU A 1074 43.58 -24.73 13.56
C LEU A 1074 44.03 -25.86 14.51
N GLY A 1075 44.40 -25.54 15.76
CA GLY A 1075 44.73 -26.52 16.78
C GLY A 1075 43.52 -27.24 17.40
N TYR A 1076 42.36 -26.59 17.42
CA TYR A 1076 41.14 -27.13 18.03
C TYR A 1076 40.38 -28.09 17.10
N LEU A 1077 40.38 -27.83 15.79
CA LEU A 1077 39.79 -28.72 14.77
C LEU A 1077 40.58 -30.03 14.58
N GLY A 1078 41.88 -30.04 14.90
CA GLY A 1078 42.72 -31.25 14.86
C GLY A 1078 42.47 -32.24 16.01
N LEU A 1079 41.81 -31.84 17.10
CA LEU A 1079 41.63 -32.67 18.30
C LEU A 1079 40.26 -33.36 18.42
N ARG A 1080 39.25 -32.99 17.63
CA ARG A 1080 37.94 -33.67 17.62
C ARG A 1080 37.85 -34.90 16.71
N ARG A 1081 38.84 -35.12 15.82
CA ARG A 1081 38.84 -36.27 14.87
C ARG A 1081 39.51 -37.55 15.40
N ARG A 1082 39.75 -37.65 16.71
CA ARG A 1082 40.24 -38.87 17.36
C ARG A 1082 39.48 -39.12 18.65
N PHE A 1083 38.23 -39.58 18.58
CA PHE A 1083 37.64 -40.57 19.51
C PHE A 1083 36.28 -40.99 18.94
N GLY A 1084 36.29 -42.07 18.16
CA GLY A 1084 35.10 -42.86 17.86
C GLY A 1084 35.28 -44.27 18.44
N THR A 1085 34.16 -44.86 18.85
CA THR A 1085 33.90 -46.25 19.28
C THR A 1085 33.98 -46.58 20.78
N ALA A 1086 32.81 -46.80 21.41
CA ALA A 1086 32.40 -48.08 22.02
C ALA A 1086 31.01 -47.99 22.70
N GLU A 1087 30.10 -48.87 22.26
CA GLU A 1087 29.02 -49.55 23.02
C GLU A 1087 28.17 -48.78 24.06
N ARG A 1088 26.95 -48.36 23.68
CA ARG A 1088 25.64 -48.95 24.05
C ARG A 1088 24.49 -48.04 23.66
#